data_AF-A0A3P2AGD6-F1
#
_entry.id   AF-A0A3P2AGD6-F1
#
_cell.length_a   1.000
_cell.length_b   1.000
_cell.length_c   1.000
_cell.angle_alpha   90.00
_cell.angle_beta   90.00
_cell.angle_gamma   90.00
#
_symmetry.space_group_name_H-M   'P 1'
#
loop_
_entity.id
_entity.type
_entity.pdbx_description
1 polymer ?
#
loop_
_entity_poly.entity_id
_entity_poly.type
_entity_poly.pdbx_seq_one_letter_code
_entity_poly.pdbx_strand_id
1 'polypeptide(L)'
;MEKIQQEFITASLLHGIAQLARQLAKPEYRLEEIFPTAEHGELIKLLASDWKDLPAHQSNRSKILYYATKIAAGKRVGEKLSEPGREYFQLALASIFNIVNLRNDPKDTGNCRMNFFYPPVQLKNKRQPIHPQITADQNREVFEQALSDLQAALLTAMKDECLADKLLSLLEENFSYLPSSYGDELNNVSLFDQVKITAALSSCAEQYLQDSQAEQKILDLEEQFYQEKMFALFSMDVSGIQKFIYTISSKGALKGLRARSFYLEILMEHLVDELLERLTLSRVNLLYSGGGHSYFVLPNTEKVKEKVSDFEKAVNQWFLKVFGIALYIGTGYAAASANDLLDNPQGNYSNLYREVSKQISAKKMHRYSAKDINELNQRKHKEKRECIICRRMDSLNAEEECMICAQIKNFSQYIVDNVMTDGSNHVYAIVKDSEQGVPMPFAKRLLAVEKAEKTKIIRKYIKNQSVEGYDAVTKLWVGDYSAESEFKKLAQNSQGIERIAVFRADVDNLGTTFVSGFQKQDGQGSYSNLARSSTLSRQLSLFFKYFINRIVQEPKYRALCGSGRDYRQISIVYSGGDDVFLVGAWNDVVEAAVDLRNEFQKFSQGRLTISGGIGLYSPTFPINVMAEEVADLEENSKGFEGKDAISIFDAENAYHWQEFTEQVMEDKFAKIKHFFDHSEERGKNFLYNILELFRNSSERINIARLVYLLARLEPTGEAKEEEKSKYQDFSKQMYDWIREEKDRKQAITAMYLYIYLTREKEAD
;
A
#
# COMPACT_ATOMS: atom_id res chain seq x y z
N MET A 1 9.50 28.34 -0.22
CA MET A 1 10.71 27.94 -0.97
C MET A 1 11.10 29.12 -1.86
N GLU A 2 12.38 29.44 -2.02
CA GLU A 2 12.79 30.52 -2.94
C GLU A 2 12.52 30.10 -4.40
N LYS A 3 12.15 31.05 -5.27
CA LYS A 3 11.81 30.78 -6.68
C LYS A 3 12.90 29.97 -7.39
N ILE A 4 14.16 30.31 -7.15
CA ILE A 4 15.31 29.67 -7.79
C ILE A 4 15.44 28.19 -7.36
N GLN A 5 15.14 27.87 -6.10
CA GLN A 5 15.15 26.49 -5.61
C GLN A 5 14.00 25.68 -6.24
N GLN A 6 12.82 26.29 -6.43
CA GLN A 6 11.71 25.66 -7.15
C GLN A 6 12.09 25.36 -8.60
N GLU A 7 12.71 26.32 -9.30
CA GLU A 7 13.21 26.12 -10.66
C GLU A 7 14.24 24.99 -10.74
N PHE A 8 15.13 24.87 -9.76
CA PHE A 8 16.12 23.80 -9.74
C PHE A 8 15.49 22.41 -9.52
N ILE A 9 14.48 22.30 -8.65
CA ILE A 9 13.71 21.06 -8.48
C ILE A 9 12.96 20.70 -9.76
N THR A 10 12.27 21.67 -10.37
CA THR A 10 11.58 21.48 -11.65
C THR A 10 12.55 21.05 -12.76
N ALA A 11 13.72 21.69 -12.85
CA ALA A 11 14.76 21.30 -13.79
C ALA A 11 15.21 19.85 -13.56
N SER A 12 15.44 19.48 -12.29
CA SER A 12 15.87 18.12 -11.92
C SER A 12 14.83 17.05 -12.27
N LEU A 13 13.53 17.36 -12.16
CA LEU A 13 12.44 16.46 -12.55
C LEU A 13 12.29 16.30 -14.06
N LEU A 14 12.60 17.35 -14.83
CA LEU A 14 12.36 17.39 -16.28
C LEU A 14 13.60 17.08 -17.12
N HIS A 15 14.81 17.22 -16.58
CA HIS A 15 16.05 17.11 -17.35
C HIS A 15 16.20 15.80 -18.12
N GLY A 16 16.03 14.66 -17.44
CA GLY A 16 16.13 13.34 -18.08
C GLY A 16 15.09 13.13 -19.19
N ILE A 17 13.89 13.67 -19.00
CA ILE A 17 12.80 13.63 -20.00
C ILE A 17 13.14 14.54 -21.18
N ALA A 18 13.66 15.73 -20.93
CA ALA A 18 14.08 16.68 -21.97
C ALA A 18 15.20 16.11 -22.85
N GLN A 19 16.17 15.38 -22.28
CA GLN A 19 17.19 14.68 -23.06
C GLN A 19 16.58 13.65 -24.01
N LEU A 20 15.66 12.83 -23.51
CA LEU A 20 14.99 11.81 -24.32
C LEU A 20 14.11 12.44 -25.41
N ALA A 21 13.38 13.51 -25.08
CA ALA A 21 12.55 14.24 -26.03
C ALA A 21 13.37 14.77 -27.22
N ARG A 22 14.60 15.27 -26.98
CA ARG A 22 15.50 15.72 -28.05
C ARG A 22 15.89 14.59 -29.02
N GLN A 23 15.93 13.35 -28.58
CA GLN A 23 16.23 12.20 -29.44
C GLN A 23 15.14 11.89 -30.48
N LEU A 24 13.91 12.40 -30.28
CA LEU A 24 12.83 12.30 -31.26
C LEU A 24 13.05 13.20 -32.49
N ALA A 25 13.97 14.16 -32.42
CA ALA A 25 14.30 15.11 -33.49
C ALA A 25 13.09 15.92 -34.02
N LYS A 26 12.10 16.15 -33.15
CA LYS A 26 10.89 16.94 -33.40
C LYS A 26 10.97 18.23 -32.55
N PRO A 27 11.15 19.42 -33.14
CA PRO A 27 11.27 20.67 -32.39
C PRO A 27 10.11 20.93 -31.42
N GLU A 28 8.89 20.56 -31.80
CA GLU A 28 7.68 20.70 -31.00
C GLU A 28 7.71 19.95 -29.66
N TYR A 29 8.65 19.01 -29.49
CA TYR A 29 8.84 18.21 -28.28
C TYR A 29 9.91 18.75 -27.32
N ARG A 30 10.54 19.88 -27.63
CA ARG A 30 11.53 20.50 -26.75
C ARG A 30 10.86 21.15 -25.55
N LEU A 31 11.16 20.62 -24.36
CA LEU A 31 10.56 21.09 -23.11
C LEU A 31 11.05 22.49 -22.72
N GLU A 32 12.29 22.82 -23.04
CA GLU A 32 12.90 24.13 -22.80
C GLU A 32 12.22 25.27 -23.57
N GLU A 33 11.55 24.98 -24.69
CA GLU A 33 10.84 25.97 -25.51
C GLU A 33 9.45 26.32 -24.93
N ILE A 34 8.97 25.59 -23.92
CA ILE A 34 7.67 25.83 -23.27
C ILE A 34 7.74 27.00 -22.28
N PHE A 35 8.91 27.22 -21.67
CA PHE A 35 9.09 28.20 -20.59
C PHE A 35 9.50 29.59 -21.11
N PRO A 36 8.87 30.69 -20.65
CA PRO A 36 9.26 32.05 -21.00
C PRO A 36 10.67 32.37 -20.50
N THR A 37 11.57 32.69 -21.44
CA THR A 37 12.99 32.99 -21.16
C THR A 37 13.17 34.13 -20.15
N ALA A 38 12.28 35.14 -20.19
CA ALA A 38 12.35 36.28 -19.29
C ALA A 38 12.13 35.93 -17.81
N GLU A 39 11.45 34.80 -17.53
CA GLU A 39 11.03 34.43 -16.18
C GLU A 39 11.75 33.22 -15.61
N HIS A 40 12.31 32.34 -16.46
CA HIS A 40 12.82 31.00 -16.08
C HIS A 40 14.20 30.66 -16.66
N GLY A 41 15.10 31.66 -16.72
CA GLY A 41 16.40 31.51 -17.39
C GLY A 41 17.27 30.35 -16.88
N GLU A 42 17.33 30.11 -15.56
CA GLU A 42 18.14 29.02 -14.99
C GLU A 42 17.54 27.64 -15.29
N LEU A 43 16.21 27.49 -15.19
CA LEU A 43 15.49 26.27 -15.57
C LEU A 43 15.77 25.91 -17.04
N ILE A 44 15.57 26.86 -17.96
CA ILE A 44 15.76 26.66 -19.40
C ILE A 44 17.20 26.27 -19.70
N LYS A 45 18.16 26.94 -19.07
CA LYS A 45 19.59 26.64 -19.24
C LYS A 45 19.90 25.20 -18.84
N LEU A 46 19.42 24.75 -17.68
CA LEU A 46 19.62 23.38 -17.23
C LEU A 46 18.95 22.36 -18.17
N LEU A 47 17.73 22.62 -18.63
CA LEU A 47 17.01 21.72 -19.55
C LEU A 47 17.69 21.62 -20.93
N ALA A 48 18.24 22.73 -21.43
CA ALA A 48 18.93 22.79 -22.72
C ALA A 48 20.32 22.13 -22.68
N SER A 49 21.02 22.15 -21.54
CA SER A 49 22.33 21.53 -21.38
C SER A 49 22.29 20.03 -21.67
N ASP A 50 23.28 19.50 -22.39
CA ASP A 50 23.53 18.07 -22.45
C ASP A 50 24.17 17.61 -21.13
N TRP A 51 23.96 16.36 -20.73
CA TRP A 51 24.55 15.82 -19.50
C TRP A 51 26.09 15.79 -19.56
N LYS A 52 26.67 15.63 -20.76
CA LYS A 52 28.13 15.70 -20.97
C LYS A 52 28.68 17.10 -20.67
N ASP A 53 27.84 18.11 -20.90
CA ASP A 53 28.20 19.51 -20.73
C ASP A 53 27.84 20.01 -19.32
N LEU A 54 27.00 19.30 -18.55
CA LEU A 54 26.60 19.70 -17.19
C LEU A 54 27.81 19.94 -16.26
N PRO A 55 28.84 19.06 -16.18
CA PRO A 55 30.03 19.33 -15.39
C PRO A 55 30.88 20.49 -15.94
N ALA A 56 30.83 20.73 -17.25
CA ALA A 56 31.57 21.80 -17.95
C ALA A 56 30.87 23.17 -17.87
N HIS A 57 29.55 23.19 -17.68
CA HIS A 57 28.78 24.37 -17.34
C HIS A 57 29.08 24.77 -15.88
N GLN A 58 29.73 25.92 -15.74
CA GLN A 58 30.39 26.40 -14.51
C GLN A 58 29.47 26.74 -13.31
N SER A 59 28.23 26.25 -13.22
CA SER A 59 27.36 26.49 -12.06
C SER A 59 27.38 25.31 -11.08
N ASN A 60 27.29 25.60 -9.77
CA ASN A 60 27.22 24.58 -8.73
C ASN A 60 26.01 23.66 -8.93
N ARG A 61 24.87 24.20 -9.41
CA ARG A 61 23.65 23.42 -9.68
C ARG A 61 23.80 22.43 -10.82
N SER A 62 24.53 22.79 -11.89
CA SER A 62 24.80 21.85 -12.98
C SER A 62 25.62 20.66 -12.50
N LYS A 63 26.62 20.89 -11.65
CA LYS A 63 27.42 19.83 -11.00
C LYS A 63 26.58 18.97 -10.05
N ILE A 64 25.76 19.61 -9.20
CA ILE A 64 24.86 18.89 -8.29
C ILE A 64 23.90 18.01 -9.07
N LEU A 65 23.23 18.56 -10.10
CA LEU A 65 22.30 17.81 -10.94
C LEU A 65 22.98 16.62 -11.62
N TYR A 66 24.20 16.81 -12.13
CA TYR A 66 24.99 15.74 -12.72
C TYR A 66 25.26 14.60 -11.73
N TYR A 67 25.81 14.91 -10.55
CA TYR A 67 26.12 13.88 -9.55
C TYR A 67 24.84 13.23 -8.99
N ALA A 68 23.78 13.99 -8.73
CA ALA A 68 22.50 13.46 -8.28
C ALA A 68 21.90 12.48 -9.31
N THR A 69 21.94 12.83 -10.59
CA THR A 69 21.49 11.94 -11.68
C THR A 69 22.33 10.67 -11.74
N LYS A 70 23.65 10.79 -11.58
CA LYS A 70 24.57 9.66 -11.54
C LYS A 70 24.29 8.71 -10.38
N ILE A 71 24.04 9.24 -9.19
CA ILE A 71 23.65 8.47 -7.99
C ILE A 71 22.28 7.81 -8.20
N ALA A 72 21.29 8.53 -8.72
CA ALA A 72 19.96 7.99 -9.01
C ALA A 72 19.99 6.85 -10.05
N ALA A 73 20.92 6.92 -11.02
CA ALA A 73 21.21 5.87 -11.98
C ALA A 73 22.04 4.70 -11.42
N GLY A 74 22.39 4.73 -10.12
CA GLY A 74 23.14 3.66 -9.46
C GLY A 74 24.64 3.65 -9.78
N LYS A 75 25.20 4.74 -10.32
CA LYS A 75 26.59 4.79 -10.81
C LYS A 75 27.56 5.30 -9.74
N ARG A 76 28.71 4.63 -9.63
CA ARG A 76 29.80 4.90 -8.68
C ARG A 76 30.81 5.91 -9.24
N VAL A 77 31.72 6.40 -8.39
CA VAL A 77 32.84 7.27 -8.79
C VAL A 77 33.56 6.70 -10.02
N GLY A 78 33.83 7.53 -11.03
CA GLY A 78 34.48 7.14 -12.28
C GLY A 78 33.59 6.49 -13.35
N GLU A 79 32.43 5.92 -12.99
CA GLU A 79 31.48 5.37 -13.97
C GLU A 79 30.77 6.50 -14.73
N LYS A 80 30.48 6.30 -16.03
CA LYS A 80 29.80 7.32 -16.84
C LYS A 80 28.31 7.01 -16.96
N LEU A 81 27.51 8.07 -17.10
CA LEU A 81 26.13 7.95 -17.56
C LEU A 81 26.14 7.49 -19.02
N SER A 82 25.29 6.53 -19.36
CA SER A 82 25.12 6.09 -20.75
C SER A 82 24.39 7.16 -21.55
N GLU A 83 24.74 7.35 -22.82
CA GLU A 83 23.99 8.26 -23.69
C GLU A 83 22.60 7.69 -24.00
N PRO A 84 21.52 8.47 -23.76
CA PRO A 84 20.22 8.12 -24.32
C PRO A 84 20.27 8.30 -25.83
N GLY A 85 20.50 7.21 -26.56
CA GLY A 85 20.42 7.17 -28.02
C GLY A 85 18.99 6.88 -28.49
N ARG A 86 18.78 6.87 -29.82
CA ARG A 86 17.51 6.44 -30.44
C ARG A 86 17.09 5.01 -30.03
N GLU A 87 18.03 4.21 -29.56
CA GLU A 87 17.81 2.86 -29.04
C GLU A 87 16.96 2.85 -27.75
N TYR A 88 16.90 3.95 -27.00
CA TYR A 88 16.03 4.06 -25.81
C TYR A 88 14.58 3.67 -26.12
N PHE A 89 14.07 4.07 -27.28
CA PHE A 89 12.69 3.81 -27.68
C PHE A 89 12.41 2.33 -27.97
N GLN A 90 13.46 1.50 -28.03
CA GLN A 90 13.37 0.06 -28.19
C GLN A 90 13.49 -0.68 -26.84
N LEU A 91 13.80 0.02 -25.74
CA LEU A 91 13.94 -0.58 -24.42
C LEU A 91 12.57 -0.81 -23.77
N ALA A 92 12.47 -1.88 -22.99
CA ALA A 92 11.33 -2.12 -22.11
C ALA A 92 11.75 -1.96 -20.64
N LEU A 93 10.83 -1.52 -19.79
CA LEU A 93 11.05 -1.46 -18.35
C LEU A 93 11.01 -2.89 -17.79
N ALA A 94 12.13 -3.39 -17.29
CA ALA A 94 12.18 -4.67 -16.59
C ALA A 94 11.46 -4.55 -15.24
N SER A 95 10.87 -5.66 -14.80
CA SER A 95 10.23 -5.71 -13.49
C SER A 95 11.25 -5.63 -12.36
N ILE A 96 10.93 -4.82 -11.34
CA ILE A 96 11.73 -4.76 -10.11
C ILE A 96 11.76 -6.12 -9.41
N PHE A 97 10.71 -6.92 -9.53
CA PHE A 97 10.62 -8.25 -8.96
C PHE A 97 11.54 -9.27 -9.65
N ASN A 98 12.17 -8.94 -10.78
CA ASN A 98 13.22 -9.79 -11.35
C ASN A 98 14.40 -9.94 -10.37
N ILE A 99 14.68 -8.93 -9.55
CA ILE A 99 15.84 -8.90 -8.63
C ILE A 99 15.48 -8.95 -7.14
N VAL A 100 14.19 -8.89 -6.78
CA VAL A 100 13.75 -8.91 -5.38
C VAL A 100 13.64 -10.35 -4.87
N ASN A 101 14.19 -10.61 -3.68
CA ASN A 101 14.15 -11.90 -2.97
C ASN A 101 14.51 -13.08 -3.90
N LEU A 102 15.61 -12.95 -4.64
CA LEU A 102 16.11 -14.04 -5.50
C LEU A 102 16.36 -15.28 -4.65
N ARG A 103 15.62 -16.36 -4.91
CA ARG A 103 15.79 -17.65 -4.22
C ARG A 103 17.02 -18.38 -4.77
N ASN A 104 17.75 -19.07 -3.90
CA ASN A 104 18.77 -20.07 -4.24
C ASN A 104 18.16 -21.48 -4.16
N ASP A 105 17.07 -21.74 -4.87
CA ASP A 105 16.44 -23.07 -4.87
C ASP A 105 16.95 -23.89 -6.09
N PRO A 106 17.66 -25.02 -5.88
CA PRO A 106 18.09 -25.91 -6.97
C PRO A 106 16.92 -26.55 -7.74
N LYS A 107 15.69 -26.54 -7.20
CA LYS A 107 14.46 -27.01 -7.87
C LYS A 107 13.72 -25.91 -8.64
N ASP A 108 14.25 -24.69 -8.70
CA ASP A 108 13.66 -23.56 -9.42
C ASP A 108 13.88 -23.70 -10.94
N THR A 109 13.21 -24.69 -11.52
CA THR A 109 13.24 -25.00 -12.95
C THR A 109 12.11 -24.27 -13.66
N GLY A 110 12.33 -23.03 -14.11
CA GLY A 110 11.53 -22.44 -15.18
C GLY A 110 11.35 -20.93 -15.13
N ASN A 111 10.68 -20.40 -14.10
CA ASN A 111 10.19 -19.02 -14.11
C ASN A 111 11.17 -17.98 -13.55
N CYS A 112 12.04 -18.33 -12.60
CA CYS A 112 12.98 -17.38 -12.00
C CYS A 112 14.21 -17.03 -12.85
N ARG A 113 14.36 -17.67 -14.03
CA ARG A 113 15.41 -17.32 -15.02
C ARG A 113 14.92 -16.42 -16.15
N MET A 114 13.63 -16.17 -16.24
CA MET A 114 13.07 -15.29 -17.27
C MET A 114 13.00 -13.86 -16.77
N ASN A 115 13.51 -12.93 -17.57
CA ASN A 115 13.33 -11.51 -17.32
C ASN A 115 11.92 -11.12 -17.75
N PHE A 116 11.14 -10.59 -16.81
CA PHE A 116 9.83 -10.03 -17.12
C PHE A 116 9.94 -8.51 -17.31
N PHE A 117 9.17 -7.98 -18.25
CA PHE A 117 9.13 -6.58 -18.64
C PHE A 117 7.70 -6.07 -18.53
N TYR A 118 7.52 -4.87 -18.00
CA TYR A 118 6.22 -4.22 -18.02
C TYR A 118 5.86 -3.78 -19.45
N PRO A 119 4.59 -3.93 -19.85
CA PRO A 119 4.13 -3.31 -21.09
C PRO A 119 4.24 -1.78 -20.95
N PRO A 120 4.70 -1.06 -21.98
CA PRO A 120 4.75 0.40 -21.95
C PRO A 120 3.32 0.93 -21.95
N VAL A 121 2.91 1.57 -20.85
CA VAL A 121 1.58 2.16 -20.69
C VAL A 121 1.64 3.40 -19.80
N GLN A 122 0.72 4.34 -20.00
CA GLN A 122 0.44 5.37 -18.99
C GLN A 122 -0.44 4.76 -17.87
N LEU A 123 -0.18 5.12 -16.62
CA LEU A 123 -1.01 4.71 -15.46
C LEU A 123 -2.37 5.41 -15.49
N LYS A 124 -2.47 6.56 -16.17
CA LYS A 124 -3.71 7.31 -16.39
C LYS A 124 -4.84 6.37 -16.86
N ASN A 125 -5.94 6.34 -16.10
CA ASN A 125 -7.13 5.51 -16.33
C ASN A 125 -6.94 3.98 -16.23
N LYS A 126 -5.76 3.47 -15.87
CA LYS A 126 -5.54 2.03 -15.64
C LYS A 126 -5.92 1.68 -14.22
N ARG A 127 -7.05 1.00 -14.02
CA ARG A 127 -7.51 0.60 -12.67
C ARG A 127 -7.17 -0.86 -12.30
N GLN A 128 -6.69 -1.64 -13.27
CA GLN A 128 -6.27 -3.03 -13.08
C GLN A 128 -4.75 -3.13 -12.91
N PRO A 129 -4.25 -4.14 -12.17
CA PRO A 129 -2.82 -4.41 -12.06
C PRO A 129 -2.14 -4.51 -13.43
N ILE A 130 -1.00 -3.84 -13.56
CA ILE A 130 -0.15 -3.92 -14.75
C ILE A 130 0.86 -5.03 -14.51
N HIS A 131 0.64 -6.18 -15.15
CA HIS A 131 1.50 -7.33 -15.00
C HIS A 131 2.70 -7.25 -15.95
N PRO A 132 3.88 -7.68 -15.49
CA PRO A 132 5.02 -7.83 -16.37
C PRO A 132 4.88 -9.12 -17.20
N GLN A 133 5.40 -9.11 -18.41
CA GLN A 133 5.32 -10.15 -19.43
C GLN A 133 6.73 -10.54 -19.91
N ILE A 134 6.87 -11.66 -20.60
CA ILE A 134 8.19 -12.14 -21.06
C ILE A 134 8.67 -11.33 -22.29
N THR A 135 7.74 -10.73 -23.04
CA THR A 135 8.03 -9.93 -24.22
C THR A 135 8.42 -8.50 -23.87
N ALA A 136 9.52 -8.02 -24.44
CA ALA A 136 9.95 -6.63 -24.34
C ALA A 136 9.37 -5.82 -25.52
N ASP A 137 8.37 -4.98 -25.22
CA ASP A 137 7.73 -4.11 -26.21
C ASP A 137 8.45 -2.75 -26.30
N GLN A 138 8.42 -2.15 -27.49
CA GLN A 138 8.99 -0.82 -27.73
C GLN A 138 8.13 0.27 -27.09
N ASN A 139 8.76 1.34 -26.61
CA ASN A 139 8.09 2.36 -25.80
C ASN A 139 7.78 3.68 -26.53
N ARG A 140 8.15 3.80 -27.81
CA ARG A 140 8.13 5.07 -28.55
C ARG A 140 6.79 5.79 -28.53
N GLU A 141 5.72 5.12 -28.92
CA GLU A 141 4.39 5.73 -29.06
C GLU A 141 3.87 6.22 -27.71
N VAL A 142 4.09 5.43 -26.66
CA VAL A 142 3.69 5.78 -25.29
C VAL A 142 4.50 6.94 -24.76
N PHE A 143 5.80 7.02 -25.08
CA PHE A 143 6.63 8.16 -24.73
C PHE A 143 6.17 9.45 -25.46
N GLU A 144 5.88 9.39 -26.76
CA GLU A 144 5.38 10.55 -27.53
C GLU A 144 4.03 11.05 -26.98
N GLN A 145 3.12 10.13 -26.58
CA GLN A 145 1.86 10.48 -25.93
C GLN A 145 2.06 11.08 -24.53
N ALA A 146 2.89 10.45 -23.69
CA ALA A 146 3.23 10.92 -22.36
C ALA A 146 3.85 12.32 -22.38
N LEU A 147 4.69 12.59 -23.37
CA LEU A 147 5.28 13.90 -23.58
C LEU A 147 4.24 14.94 -23.98
N SER A 148 3.33 14.60 -24.91
CA SER A 148 2.25 15.50 -25.32
C SER A 148 1.33 15.87 -24.14
N ASP A 149 0.97 14.89 -23.30
CA ASP A 149 0.20 15.10 -22.07
C ASP A 149 0.95 16.00 -21.07
N LEU A 150 2.27 15.81 -20.93
CA LEU A 150 3.13 16.64 -20.09
C LEU A 150 3.17 18.10 -20.56
N GLN A 151 3.36 18.33 -21.86
CA GLN A 151 3.42 19.67 -22.45
C GLN A 151 2.10 20.43 -22.27
N ALA A 152 0.96 19.76 -22.53
CA ALA A 152 -0.36 20.35 -22.35
C ALA A 152 -0.61 20.77 -20.89
N ALA A 153 -0.20 19.95 -19.93
CA ALA A 153 -0.33 20.25 -18.52
C ALA A 153 0.61 21.39 -18.07
N LEU A 154 1.87 21.41 -18.55
CA LEU A 154 2.83 22.47 -18.22
C LEU A 154 2.33 23.85 -18.68
N LEU A 155 1.80 23.96 -19.91
CA LEU A 155 1.22 25.21 -20.42
C LEU A 155 0.14 25.81 -19.50
N THR A 156 -0.57 24.95 -18.78
CA THR A 156 -1.63 25.37 -17.85
C THR A 156 -1.09 25.65 -16.44
N ALA A 157 -0.01 24.99 -16.03
CA ALA A 157 0.49 24.99 -14.64
C ALA A 157 1.56 26.05 -14.33
N MET A 158 2.08 26.77 -15.32
CA MET A 158 3.25 27.67 -15.17
C MET A 158 3.10 28.84 -14.19
N LYS A 159 1.88 29.17 -13.76
CA LYS A 159 1.63 30.27 -12.80
C LYS A 159 1.47 29.81 -11.36
N ASP A 160 1.66 28.52 -11.08
CA ASP A 160 1.37 27.94 -9.77
C ASP A 160 2.62 27.88 -8.87
N GLU A 161 2.51 28.40 -7.65
CA GLU A 161 3.57 28.35 -6.62
C GLU A 161 3.91 26.90 -6.19
N CYS A 162 3.04 25.91 -6.47
CA CYS A 162 3.21 24.49 -6.13
C CYS A 162 3.49 23.59 -7.37
N LEU A 163 4.21 24.11 -8.38
CA LEU A 163 4.50 23.40 -9.62
C LEU A 163 5.14 22.01 -9.43
N ALA A 164 6.02 21.84 -8.43
CA ALA A 164 6.74 20.57 -8.22
C ALA A 164 5.81 19.40 -7.84
N ASP A 165 4.81 19.62 -6.98
CA ASP A 165 3.91 18.56 -6.52
C ASP A 165 2.91 18.17 -7.62
N LYS A 166 2.42 19.15 -8.38
CA LYS A 166 1.63 18.89 -9.61
C LYS A 166 2.42 18.07 -10.61
N LEU A 167 3.67 18.47 -10.83
CA LEU A 167 4.55 17.79 -11.76
C LEU A 167 4.82 16.35 -11.31
N LEU A 168 5.02 16.10 -10.02
CA LEU A 168 5.18 14.73 -9.51
C LEU A 168 4.00 13.81 -9.84
N SER A 169 2.76 14.26 -9.59
CA SER A 169 1.57 13.46 -9.91
C SER A 169 1.47 13.18 -11.41
N LEU A 170 1.75 14.19 -12.23
CA LEU A 170 1.72 14.07 -13.68
C LEU A 170 2.82 13.13 -14.19
N LEU A 171 4.02 13.21 -13.62
CA LEU A 171 5.12 12.34 -14.01
C LEU A 171 4.86 10.89 -13.59
N GLU A 172 4.27 10.66 -12.41
CA GLU A 172 3.86 9.33 -11.97
C GLU A 172 2.84 8.71 -12.94
N GLU A 173 1.85 9.48 -13.37
CA GLU A 173 0.81 8.99 -14.29
C GLU A 173 1.33 8.65 -15.69
N ASN A 174 2.35 9.37 -16.15
CA ASN A 174 2.80 9.32 -17.55
C ASN A 174 4.07 8.50 -17.77
N PHE A 175 4.97 8.41 -16.77
CA PHE A 175 6.32 7.87 -16.95
C PHE A 175 6.67 6.70 -16.01
N SER A 176 5.71 6.19 -15.22
CA SER A 176 5.91 5.07 -14.27
C SER A 176 6.24 3.70 -14.89
N TYR A 177 5.88 3.49 -16.17
CA TYR A 177 6.12 2.25 -16.91
C TYR A 177 7.00 2.47 -18.16
N LEU A 178 7.81 3.52 -18.12
CA LEU A 178 8.87 3.78 -19.09
C LEU A 178 10.22 3.54 -18.41
N PRO A 179 11.21 2.92 -19.10
CA PRO A 179 12.52 2.66 -18.51
C PRO A 179 13.27 3.96 -18.20
N SER A 180 14.17 3.91 -17.23
CA SER A 180 15.03 5.06 -16.90
C SER A 180 15.83 5.56 -18.11
N SER A 181 16.08 6.87 -18.16
CA SER A 181 16.75 7.54 -19.27
C SER A 181 18.24 7.20 -19.42
N TYR A 182 18.91 6.80 -18.33
CA TYR A 182 20.35 6.58 -18.30
C TYR A 182 20.70 5.19 -17.81
N GLY A 183 20.89 4.27 -18.76
CA GLY A 183 21.59 2.99 -18.63
C GLY A 183 21.69 2.38 -17.24
N ASP A 184 20.54 2.05 -16.65
CA ASP A 184 20.48 0.99 -15.65
C ASP A 184 20.67 -0.32 -16.40
N GLU A 185 21.73 -1.08 -16.12
CA GLU A 185 22.02 -2.35 -16.80
C GLU A 185 20.85 -3.33 -16.69
N LEU A 186 20.02 -3.18 -15.65
CA LEU A 186 18.85 -4.00 -15.40
C LEU A 186 17.55 -3.41 -15.97
N ASN A 187 17.56 -2.13 -16.39
CA ASN A 187 16.39 -1.37 -16.81
C ASN A 187 15.17 -1.55 -15.88
N ASN A 188 15.37 -1.61 -14.57
CA ASN A 188 14.31 -1.91 -13.60
C ASN A 188 13.90 -0.73 -12.71
N VAL A 189 14.46 0.44 -13.00
CA VAL A 189 14.04 1.72 -12.45
C VAL A 189 13.21 2.45 -13.52
N SER A 190 12.02 2.94 -13.13
CA SER A 190 11.20 3.72 -14.06
C SER A 190 11.78 5.12 -14.29
N LEU A 191 11.45 5.73 -15.42
CA LEU A 191 11.83 7.12 -15.69
C LEU A 191 11.30 8.06 -14.61
N PHE A 192 10.07 7.85 -14.13
CA PHE A 192 9.51 8.59 -13.00
C PHE A 192 10.35 8.46 -11.73
N ASP A 193 10.66 7.23 -11.31
CA ASP A 193 11.42 6.97 -10.09
C ASP A 193 12.83 7.57 -10.19
N GLN A 194 13.48 7.45 -11.36
CA GLN A 194 14.81 8.04 -11.58
C GLN A 194 14.76 9.57 -11.41
N VAL A 195 13.88 10.28 -12.12
CA VAL A 195 13.85 11.75 -12.05
C VAL A 195 13.40 12.27 -10.69
N LYS A 196 12.50 11.55 -10.00
CA LYS A 196 12.09 11.87 -8.62
C LYS A 196 13.28 11.77 -7.67
N ILE A 197 14.06 10.69 -7.73
CA ILE A 197 15.24 10.52 -6.88
C ILE A 197 16.34 11.52 -7.23
N THR A 198 16.55 11.81 -8.51
CA THR A 198 17.45 12.89 -8.94
C THR A 198 17.06 14.21 -8.28
N ALA A 199 15.79 14.62 -8.35
CA ALA A 199 15.32 15.86 -7.74
C ALA A 199 15.45 15.87 -6.20
N ALA A 200 15.19 14.73 -5.55
CA ALA A 200 15.37 14.58 -4.11
C ALA A 200 16.84 14.74 -3.69
N LEU A 201 17.77 14.10 -4.39
CA LEU A 201 19.19 14.21 -4.10
C LEU A 201 19.75 15.59 -4.45
N SER A 202 19.31 16.19 -5.56
CA SER A 202 19.67 17.55 -5.96
C SER A 202 19.28 18.57 -4.89
N SER A 203 18.03 18.51 -4.40
CA SER A 203 17.55 19.43 -3.34
C SER A 203 18.30 19.25 -2.03
N CYS A 204 18.58 18.00 -1.62
CA CYS A 204 19.37 17.72 -0.43
C CYS A 204 20.80 18.26 -0.52
N ALA A 205 21.48 17.99 -1.63
CA ALA A 205 22.86 18.44 -1.83
C ALA A 205 22.96 19.97 -1.90
N GLU A 206 22.04 20.64 -2.60
CA GLU A 206 21.99 22.10 -2.67
C GLU A 206 21.82 22.71 -1.27
N GLN A 207 20.83 22.25 -0.51
CA GLN A 207 20.56 22.77 0.82
C GLN A 207 21.71 22.50 1.80
N TYR A 208 22.33 21.32 1.74
CA TYR A 208 23.50 20.99 2.56
C TYR A 208 24.66 21.94 2.28
N LEU A 209 25.01 22.16 1.01
CA LEU A 209 26.14 23.00 0.61
C LEU A 209 25.91 24.47 0.97
N GLN A 210 24.66 24.95 0.91
CA GLN A 210 24.30 26.31 1.35
C GLN A 210 24.41 26.48 2.87
N ASP A 211 23.92 25.53 3.67
CA ASP A 211 23.90 25.63 5.14
C ASP A 211 25.28 25.37 5.78
N SER A 212 26.11 24.49 5.21
CA SER A 212 27.38 24.05 5.80
C SER A 212 28.58 24.98 5.52
N GLN A 213 28.41 26.00 4.67
CA GLN A 213 29.55 26.73 4.06
C GLN A 213 30.59 25.78 3.43
N ALA A 214 30.18 24.56 3.05
CA ALA A 214 31.08 23.55 2.54
C ALA A 214 31.80 24.05 1.28
N GLU A 215 33.10 23.76 1.22
CA GLU A 215 33.99 24.27 0.20
C GLU A 215 33.51 23.87 -1.21
N GLN A 216 33.62 24.81 -2.16
CA GLN A 216 33.50 24.59 -3.62
C GLN A 216 34.22 23.30 -4.07
N LYS A 217 35.29 22.95 -3.36
CA LYS A 217 36.11 21.75 -3.50
C LYS A 217 35.31 20.43 -3.51
N ILE A 218 34.24 20.31 -2.73
CA ILE A 218 33.38 19.10 -2.71
C ILE A 218 32.74 18.88 -4.09
N LEU A 219 32.34 19.96 -4.77
CA LEU A 219 31.76 19.90 -6.11
C LEU A 219 32.80 19.73 -7.22
N ASP A 220 34.05 20.09 -6.96
CA ASP A 220 35.14 20.00 -7.94
C ASP A 220 35.74 18.59 -8.01
N LEU A 221 35.59 17.80 -6.95
CA LEU A 221 36.13 16.44 -6.86
C LEU A 221 35.00 15.43 -6.62
N GLU A 222 34.69 14.63 -7.63
CA GLU A 222 33.63 13.61 -7.57
C GLU A 222 33.78 12.66 -6.36
N GLU A 223 35.00 12.24 -6.07
CA GLU A 223 35.26 11.35 -4.93
C GLU A 223 34.87 12.00 -3.58
N GLN A 224 35.12 13.30 -3.43
CA GLN A 224 34.72 14.04 -2.23
C GLN A 224 33.21 14.18 -2.14
N PHE A 225 32.54 14.51 -3.25
CA PHE A 225 31.08 14.53 -3.32
C PHE A 225 30.46 13.19 -2.87
N TYR A 226 31.06 12.07 -3.29
CA TYR A 226 30.54 10.74 -3.00
C TYR A 226 30.79 10.27 -1.55
N GLN A 227 31.86 10.76 -0.91
CA GLN A 227 32.22 10.44 0.47
C GLN A 227 31.52 11.33 1.50
N GLU A 228 31.19 12.56 1.13
CA GLU A 228 30.56 13.52 2.04
C GLU A 228 29.16 13.06 2.46
N LYS A 229 28.88 13.11 3.78
CA LYS A 229 27.59 12.71 4.35
C LYS A 229 26.57 13.83 4.24
N MET A 230 26.19 14.18 3.01
CA MET A 230 25.24 15.27 2.73
C MET A 230 23.77 14.87 2.92
N PHE A 231 23.48 13.57 2.96
CA PHE A 231 22.12 13.03 2.95
C PHE A 231 21.79 12.38 4.29
N ALA A 232 20.50 12.18 4.56
CA ALA A 232 20.03 11.38 5.66
C ALA A 232 18.81 10.56 5.21
N LEU A 233 18.84 9.27 5.51
CA LEU A 233 17.63 8.44 5.49
C LEU A 233 16.85 8.75 6.78
N PHE A 234 15.64 9.26 6.62
CA PHE A 234 14.76 9.60 7.72
C PHE A 234 13.46 8.80 7.62
N SER A 235 12.91 8.39 8.75
CA SER A 235 11.58 7.79 8.80
C SER A 235 10.77 8.33 9.95
N MET A 236 9.46 8.42 9.72
CA MET A 236 8.44 8.60 10.74
C MET A 236 7.51 7.39 10.76
N ASP A 237 7.10 7.01 11.97
CA ASP A 237 6.30 5.82 12.23
C ASP A 237 5.27 6.14 13.30
N VAL A 238 3.99 6.09 12.91
CA VAL A 238 2.85 6.34 13.81
C VAL A 238 2.34 5.03 14.39
N SER A 239 2.47 4.91 15.71
CA SER A 239 1.99 3.76 16.49
C SER A 239 0.56 3.94 16.97
N GLY A 240 -0.17 2.82 17.07
CA GLY A 240 -1.53 2.78 17.63
C GLY A 240 -2.65 2.95 16.59
N ILE A 241 -2.32 2.92 15.30
CA ILE A 241 -3.26 3.07 14.18
C ILE A 241 -4.41 2.07 14.25
N GLN A 242 -4.11 0.77 14.34
CA GLN A 242 -5.13 -0.28 14.39
C GLN A 242 -6.08 -0.08 15.57
N LYS A 243 -5.52 0.08 16.78
CA LYS A 243 -6.32 0.36 17.99
C LYS A 243 -7.19 1.61 17.82
N PHE A 244 -6.65 2.68 17.22
CA PHE A 244 -7.42 3.89 16.94
C PHE A 244 -8.57 3.63 15.97
N ILE A 245 -8.33 2.92 14.85
CA ILE A 245 -9.36 2.64 13.84
C ILE A 245 -10.48 1.80 14.46
N TYR A 246 -10.14 0.70 15.14
CA TYR A 246 -11.13 -0.27 15.65
C TYR A 246 -11.88 0.20 16.91
N THR A 247 -11.46 1.28 17.57
CA THR A 247 -12.17 1.85 18.72
C THR A 247 -13.39 2.65 18.28
N ILE A 248 -14.50 1.97 17.99
CA ILE A 248 -15.77 2.58 17.54
C ILE A 248 -16.99 2.03 18.28
N SER A 249 -18.12 2.75 18.21
CA SER A 249 -19.41 2.28 18.72
C SER A 249 -20.10 1.34 17.72
N SER A 250 -21.02 0.50 18.21
CA SER A 250 -21.81 -0.41 17.36
C SER A 250 -22.72 0.32 16.36
N LYS A 251 -23.29 1.47 16.74
CA LYS A 251 -24.14 2.26 15.83
C LYS A 251 -23.29 2.96 14.77
N GLY A 252 -23.61 2.73 13.49
CA GLY A 252 -22.89 3.34 12.37
C GLY A 252 -21.44 2.85 12.21
N ALA A 253 -21.15 1.64 12.70
CA ALA A 253 -19.80 1.11 12.84
C ALA A 253 -18.97 1.17 11.55
N LEU A 254 -19.49 0.64 10.43
CA LEU A 254 -18.75 0.60 9.16
C LEU A 254 -18.38 2.00 8.64
N LYS A 255 -19.32 2.96 8.69
CA LYS A 255 -19.04 4.36 8.31
C LYS A 255 -17.99 4.99 9.23
N GLY A 256 -18.11 4.79 10.54
CA GLY A 256 -17.15 5.30 11.53
C GLY A 256 -15.75 4.72 11.35
N LEU A 257 -15.66 3.44 11.00
CA LEU A 257 -14.41 2.72 10.76
C LEU A 257 -13.66 3.28 9.54
N ARG A 258 -14.36 3.39 8.40
CA ARG A 258 -13.82 4.01 7.18
C ARG A 258 -13.44 5.47 7.40
N ALA A 259 -14.24 6.21 8.17
CA ALA A 259 -13.96 7.60 8.47
C ALA A 259 -12.67 7.79 9.28
N ARG A 260 -12.43 6.92 10.27
CA ARG A 260 -11.18 6.94 11.05
C ARG A 260 -9.97 6.52 10.23
N SER A 261 -10.11 5.48 9.42
CA SER A 261 -9.08 5.01 8.49
C SER A 261 -8.65 6.14 7.54
N PHE A 262 -9.60 6.77 6.86
CA PHE A 262 -9.30 7.86 5.93
C PHE A 262 -8.83 9.14 6.65
N TYR A 263 -9.35 9.44 7.84
CA TYR A 263 -8.82 10.53 8.67
C TYR A 263 -7.33 10.33 8.99
N LEU A 264 -6.92 9.11 9.35
CA LEU A 264 -5.51 8.80 9.58
C LEU A 264 -4.67 8.95 8.31
N GLU A 265 -5.17 8.51 7.16
CA GLU A 265 -4.46 8.71 5.89
C GLU A 265 -4.19 10.21 5.64
N ILE A 266 -5.21 11.06 5.74
CA ILE A 266 -5.04 12.51 5.58
C ILE A 266 -4.16 13.13 6.67
N LEU A 267 -4.23 12.63 7.90
CA LEU A 267 -3.36 13.06 8.99
C LEU A 267 -1.89 12.76 8.69
N MET A 268 -1.59 11.57 8.18
CA MET A 268 -0.23 11.19 7.78
C MET A 268 0.26 12.06 6.63
N GLU A 269 -0.55 12.25 5.59
CA GLU A 269 -0.22 13.10 4.45
C GLU A 269 -0.01 14.57 4.86
N HIS A 270 -0.82 15.07 5.78
CA HIS A 270 -0.63 16.40 6.37
C HIS A 270 0.68 16.52 7.15
N LEU A 271 1.05 15.50 7.93
CA LEU A 271 2.31 15.46 8.68
C LEU A 271 3.54 15.42 7.76
N VAL A 272 3.47 14.64 6.68
CA VAL A 272 4.49 14.59 5.62
C VAL A 272 4.71 15.98 5.04
N ASP A 273 3.64 16.63 4.58
CA ASP A 273 3.71 17.94 3.94
C ASP A 273 4.13 19.04 4.93
N GLU A 274 3.69 18.97 6.20
CA GLU A 274 4.17 19.87 7.26
C GLU A 274 5.67 19.78 7.50
N LEU A 275 6.21 18.56 7.53
CA LEU A 275 7.63 18.36 7.74
C LEU A 275 8.40 18.95 6.56
N LEU A 276 8.01 18.61 5.33
CA LEU A 276 8.69 19.08 4.12
C LEU A 276 8.66 20.60 3.99
N GLU A 277 7.50 21.24 4.24
CA GLU A 277 7.38 22.70 4.24
C GLU A 277 8.32 23.37 5.25
N ARG A 278 8.42 22.83 6.49
CA ARG A 278 9.35 23.35 7.52
C ARG A 278 10.80 23.21 7.12
N LEU A 279 11.13 22.14 6.42
CA LEU A 279 12.47 21.86 5.91
C LEU A 279 12.78 22.59 4.60
N THR A 280 11.81 23.34 4.04
CA THR A 280 11.90 23.98 2.72
C THR A 280 12.21 22.99 1.60
N LEU A 281 11.57 21.83 1.65
CA LEU A 281 11.63 20.73 0.68
C LEU A 281 10.25 20.49 0.04
N SER A 282 10.17 19.63 -0.97
CA SER A 282 8.92 19.21 -1.61
C SER A 282 8.71 17.69 -1.51
N ARG A 283 7.58 17.19 -2.01
CA ARG A 283 7.27 15.75 -1.96
C ARG A 283 8.21 14.87 -2.78
N VAL A 284 9.15 15.43 -3.54
CA VAL A 284 10.22 14.66 -4.21
C VAL A 284 11.06 13.90 -3.17
N ASN A 285 11.21 14.46 -1.97
CA ASN A 285 11.98 13.87 -0.86
C ASN A 285 11.24 12.74 -0.12
N LEU A 286 9.95 12.52 -0.40
CA LEU A 286 9.18 11.41 0.16
C LEU A 286 9.39 10.15 -0.69
N LEU A 287 10.08 9.16 -0.13
CA LEU A 287 10.38 7.89 -0.80
C LEU A 287 9.19 6.93 -0.76
N TYR A 288 8.52 6.87 0.39
CA TYR A 288 7.39 5.97 0.65
C TYR A 288 6.46 6.53 1.72
N SER A 289 5.15 6.26 1.60
CA SER A 289 4.13 6.55 2.61
C SER A 289 3.05 5.46 2.60
N GLY A 290 2.93 4.68 3.67
CA GLY A 290 1.94 3.61 3.82
C GLY A 290 2.00 2.94 5.20
N GLY A 291 0.89 2.37 5.68
CA GLY A 291 0.86 1.65 6.96
C GLY A 291 1.14 2.50 8.21
N GLY A 292 1.11 3.84 8.11
CA GLY A 292 1.59 4.71 9.18
C GLY A 292 3.10 4.94 9.21
N HIS A 293 3.83 4.40 8.24
CA HIS A 293 5.25 4.57 8.06
C HIS A 293 5.54 5.42 6.83
N SER A 294 6.49 6.34 6.95
CA SER A 294 6.98 7.12 5.81
C SER A 294 8.49 7.20 5.83
N TYR A 295 9.13 7.09 4.67
CA TYR A 295 10.57 7.21 4.48
C TYR A 295 10.90 8.41 3.61
N PHE A 296 11.99 9.10 3.95
CA PHE A 296 12.44 10.32 3.30
C PHE A 296 13.95 10.28 3.08
N VAL A 297 14.39 11.02 2.07
CA VAL A 297 15.78 11.47 1.98
C VAL A 297 15.84 12.97 2.27
N LEU A 298 16.58 13.33 3.31
CA LEU A 298 16.69 14.71 3.80
C LEU A 298 18.15 15.21 3.71
N PRO A 299 18.39 16.53 3.71
CA PRO A 299 19.73 17.07 3.89
C PRO A 299 20.25 16.78 5.30
N ASN A 300 21.54 16.44 5.42
CA ASN A 300 22.17 16.16 6.71
C ASN A 300 22.79 17.40 7.36
N THR A 301 21.96 18.35 7.78
CA THR A 301 22.42 19.55 8.50
C THR A 301 21.90 19.58 9.94
N GLU A 302 22.62 20.27 10.83
CA GLU A 302 22.16 20.43 12.22
C GLU A 302 20.81 21.15 12.29
N LYS A 303 20.59 22.14 11.42
CA LYS A 303 19.31 22.85 11.27
C LYS A 303 18.16 21.91 10.88
N VAL A 304 18.39 20.93 10.02
CA VAL A 304 17.37 19.91 9.67
C VAL A 304 17.09 19.02 10.88
N LYS A 305 18.12 18.56 11.59
CA LYS A 305 17.96 17.71 12.80
C LYS A 305 17.16 18.42 13.89
N GLU A 306 17.44 19.69 14.15
CA GLU A 306 16.70 20.52 15.11
C GLU A 306 15.22 20.63 14.73
N LYS A 307 14.93 21.01 13.47
CA LYS A 307 13.55 21.14 12.96
C LYS A 307 12.77 19.82 13.03
N VAL A 308 13.42 18.69 12.74
CA VAL A 308 12.82 17.35 12.86
C VAL A 308 12.49 17.04 14.33
N SER A 309 13.41 17.33 15.25
CA SER A 309 13.19 17.11 16.70
C SER A 309 12.02 17.96 17.22
N ASP A 310 11.95 19.22 16.82
CA ASP A 310 10.87 20.13 17.22
C ASP A 310 9.52 19.73 16.60
N PHE A 311 9.54 19.27 15.35
CA PHE A 311 8.37 18.68 14.71
C PHE A 311 7.85 17.47 15.48
N GLU A 312 8.71 16.49 15.78
CA GLU A 312 8.33 15.26 16.52
C GLU A 312 7.73 15.61 17.89
N LYS A 313 8.36 16.51 18.65
CA LYS A 313 7.84 16.97 19.94
C LYS A 313 6.47 17.62 19.78
N ALA A 314 6.31 18.53 18.82
CA ALA A 314 5.06 19.25 18.62
C ALA A 314 3.91 18.32 18.21
N VAL A 315 4.17 17.32 17.37
CA VAL A 315 3.16 16.31 16.98
C VAL A 315 2.78 15.44 18.16
N ASN A 316 3.76 14.92 18.92
CA ASN A 316 3.47 14.08 20.09
C ASN A 316 2.71 14.83 21.19
N GLN A 317 3.03 16.11 21.42
CA GLN A 317 2.24 16.96 22.32
C GLN A 317 0.80 17.13 21.84
N TRP A 318 0.61 17.30 20.53
CA TRP A 318 -0.72 17.38 19.95
C TRP A 318 -1.48 16.05 20.08
N PHE A 319 -0.84 14.90 19.84
CA PHE A 319 -1.44 13.58 20.09
C PHE A 319 -1.82 13.40 21.56
N LEU A 320 -0.94 13.73 22.51
CA LEU A 320 -1.25 13.68 23.94
C LEU A 320 -2.46 14.53 24.33
N LYS A 321 -2.62 15.69 23.69
CA LYS A 321 -3.76 16.58 23.91
C LYS A 321 -5.04 16.03 23.30
N VAL A 322 -4.99 15.60 22.04
CA VAL A 322 -6.19 15.27 21.23
C VAL A 322 -6.62 13.83 21.36
N PHE A 323 -5.67 12.89 21.47
CA PHE A 323 -5.87 11.44 21.49
C PHE A 323 -5.37 10.75 22.77
N GLY A 324 -4.71 11.49 23.67
CA GLY A 324 -4.06 10.89 24.83
C GLY A 324 -2.91 9.99 24.37
N ILE A 325 -2.85 8.78 24.88
CA ILE A 325 -1.80 7.80 24.54
C ILE A 325 -2.16 6.88 23.36
N ALA A 326 -3.29 7.13 22.69
CA ALA A 326 -3.78 6.25 21.63
C ALA A 326 -2.91 6.30 20.37
N LEU A 327 -2.29 7.45 20.09
CA LEU A 327 -1.38 7.65 18.97
C LEU A 327 -0.04 8.23 19.44
N TYR A 328 1.04 7.85 18.76
CA TYR A 328 2.40 8.31 19.02
C TYR A 328 3.20 8.29 17.71
N ILE A 329 4.02 9.31 17.46
CA ILE A 329 4.96 9.31 16.33
C ILE A 329 6.39 9.10 16.84
N GLY A 330 7.04 8.06 16.33
CA GLY A 330 8.48 7.84 16.52
C GLY A 330 9.22 8.18 15.24
N THR A 331 10.37 8.85 15.36
CA THR A 331 11.22 9.17 14.21
C THR A 331 12.62 8.58 14.32
N GLY A 332 13.22 8.22 13.18
CA GLY A 332 14.59 7.72 13.08
C GLY A 332 15.37 8.44 12.00
N TYR A 333 16.67 8.63 12.21
CA TYR A 333 17.54 9.43 11.37
C TYR A 333 18.92 8.79 11.21
N ALA A 334 19.32 8.48 9.97
CA ALA A 334 20.63 7.92 9.65
C ALA A 334 21.34 8.78 8.60
N ALA A 335 22.48 9.37 8.96
CA ALA A 335 23.32 10.14 8.04
C ALA A 335 23.95 9.23 6.99
N ALA A 336 23.98 9.69 5.74
CA ALA A 336 24.37 8.95 4.56
C ALA A 336 25.17 9.82 3.58
N SER A 337 26.19 9.21 2.99
CA SER A 337 26.89 9.70 1.80
C SER A 337 26.28 9.09 0.53
N ALA A 338 26.71 9.56 -0.64
CA ALA A 338 26.31 8.91 -1.90
C ALA A 338 26.77 7.44 -1.95
N ASN A 339 27.96 7.15 -1.41
CA ASN A 339 28.49 5.81 -1.27
C ASN A 339 27.57 4.91 -0.43
N ASP A 340 27.02 5.43 0.67
CA ASP A 340 26.08 4.67 1.51
C ASP A 340 24.76 4.36 0.76
N LEU A 341 24.24 5.33 -0.01
CA LEU A 341 23.03 5.18 -0.82
C LEU A 341 23.18 4.21 -2.01
N LEU A 342 24.42 3.95 -2.43
CA LEU A 342 24.82 3.02 -3.49
C LEU A 342 25.34 1.68 -2.95
N ASP A 343 25.18 1.44 -1.65
CA ASP A 343 25.66 0.23 -0.97
C ASP A 343 27.16 -0.02 -1.16
N ASN A 344 27.98 1.03 -0.95
CA ASN A 344 29.42 1.01 -1.13
C ASN A 344 30.15 1.55 0.13
N PRO A 345 30.91 0.71 0.87
CA PRO A 345 31.00 -0.74 0.75
C PRO A 345 29.66 -1.44 1.00
N GLN A 346 29.55 -2.70 0.53
CA GLN A 346 28.35 -3.52 0.66
C GLN A 346 27.91 -3.63 2.13
N GLY A 347 26.61 -3.49 2.37
CA GLY A 347 25.97 -3.52 3.68
C GLY A 347 25.69 -2.14 4.24
N ASN A 348 26.31 -1.07 3.73
CA ASN A 348 26.04 0.28 4.19
C ASN A 348 24.59 0.70 3.96
N TYR A 349 23.99 0.33 2.81
CA TYR A 349 22.60 0.69 2.53
C TYR A 349 21.63 0.04 3.53
N SER A 350 21.79 -1.26 3.77
CA SER A 350 21.00 -2.01 4.77
C SER A 350 21.18 -1.47 6.19
N ASN A 351 22.39 -1.01 6.52
CA ASN A 351 22.68 -0.42 7.83
C ASN A 351 21.92 0.90 8.06
N LEU A 352 21.65 1.70 7.01
CA LEU A 352 20.83 2.91 7.13
C LEU A 352 19.42 2.57 7.65
N TYR A 353 18.75 1.60 7.04
CA TYR A 353 17.41 1.17 7.47
C TYR A 353 17.42 0.57 8.88
N ARG A 354 18.46 -0.22 9.19
CA ARG A 354 18.62 -0.82 10.53
C ARG A 354 18.77 0.24 11.61
N GLU A 355 19.57 1.28 11.36
CA GLU A 355 19.78 2.38 12.30
C GLU A 355 18.50 3.19 12.52
N VAL A 356 17.80 3.54 11.44
CA VAL A 356 16.49 4.22 11.51
C VAL A 356 15.50 3.39 12.34
N SER A 357 15.39 2.10 12.06
CA SER A 357 14.48 1.18 12.75
C SER A 357 14.81 1.03 14.24
N LYS A 358 16.12 0.99 14.57
CA LYS A 358 16.61 0.94 15.95
C LYS A 358 16.22 2.20 16.73
N GLN A 359 16.42 3.38 16.15
CA GLN A 359 16.05 4.65 16.80
C GLN A 359 14.53 4.74 17.04
N ILE A 360 13.72 4.38 16.04
CA ILE A 360 12.25 4.35 16.17
C ILE A 360 11.83 3.40 17.28
N SER A 361 12.38 2.18 17.31
CA SER A 361 12.07 1.17 18.33
C SER A 361 12.43 1.66 19.73
N ALA A 362 13.60 2.29 19.90
CA ALA A 362 14.03 2.87 21.17
C ALA A 362 13.06 3.97 21.67
N LYS A 363 12.60 4.84 20.76
CA LYS A 363 11.61 5.88 21.07
C LYS A 363 10.23 5.30 21.39
N LYS A 364 9.79 4.25 20.70
CA LYS A 364 8.52 3.56 20.99
C LYS A 364 8.50 2.92 22.38
N MET A 365 9.66 2.48 22.89
CA MET A 365 9.81 1.98 24.27
C MET A 365 9.84 3.10 25.32
N HIS A 366 10.24 4.32 24.95
CA HIS A 366 10.38 5.48 25.84
C HIS A 366 9.58 6.70 25.31
N ARG A 367 8.26 6.54 25.16
CA ARG A 367 7.41 7.48 24.42
C ARG A 367 7.32 8.89 25.02
N TYR A 368 7.34 8.99 26.34
CA TYR A 368 6.94 10.22 27.03
C TYR A 368 7.99 10.64 28.06
N SER A 369 8.20 11.94 28.19
CA SER A 369 9.07 12.50 29.21
C SER A 369 8.41 12.47 30.60
N ALA A 370 9.20 12.65 31.65
CA ALA A 370 8.67 12.78 33.02
C ALA A 370 7.65 13.92 33.14
N LYS A 371 7.84 15.02 32.39
CA LYS A 371 6.90 16.15 32.34
C LYS A 371 5.56 15.70 31.75
N ASP A 372 5.58 15.01 30.62
CA ASP A 372 4.37 14.54 29.93
C ASP A 372 3.56 13.59 30.81
N ILE A 373 4.25 12.67 31.50
CA ILE A 373 3.63 11.72 32.42
C ILE A 373 2.98 12.45 33.61
N ASN A 374 3.69 13.42 34.19
CA ASN A 374 3.14 14.24 35.27
C ASN A 374 1.91 15.03 34.83
N GLU A 375 1.93 15.63 33.63
CA GLU A 375 0.79 16.35 33.08
C GLU A 375 -0.41 15.43 32.84
N LEU A 376 -0.20 14.22 32.32
CA LEU A 376 -1.25 13.22 32.15
C LEU A 376 -1.88 12.82 33.49
N ASN A 377 -1.05 12.58 34.51
CA ASN A 377 -1.50 12.16 35.84
C ASN A 377 -2.19 13.26 36.65
N GLN A 378 -1.99 14.53 36.27
CA GLN A 378 -2.61 15.69 36.94
C GLN A 378 -3.91 16.16 36.30
N ARG A 379 -4.34 15.55 35.18
CA ARG A 379 -5.60 15.93 34.51
C ARG A 379 -6.79 15.70 35.43
N LYS A 380 -7.45 16.79 35.82
CA LYS A 380 -8.71 16.74 36.56
C LYS A 380 -9.88 16.64 35.59
N HIS A 381 -10.61 15.54 35.65
CA HIS A 381 -11.83 15.35 34.86
C HIS A 381 -13.02 15.92 35.66
N LYS A 382 -13.77 16.85 35.05
CA LYS A 382 -15.01 17.38 35.64
C LYS A 382 -16.18 16.41 35.48
N GLU A 383 -16.13 15.57 34.46
CA GLU A 383 -17.20 14.64 34.10
C GLU A 383 -16.96 13.25 34.69
N LYS A 384 -18.05 12.57 35.09
CA LYS A 384 -18.04 11.19 35.58
C LYS A 384 -18.28 10.15 34.49
N ARG A 385 -18.53 10.59 33.25
CA ARG A 385 -18.88 9.73 32.12
C ARG A 385 -17.76 9.71 31.09
N GLU A 386 -17.77 8.67 30.27
CA GLU A 386 -16.82 8.47 29.18
C GLU A 386 -17.51 8.61 27.82
N CYS A 387 -16.73 8.95 26.80
CA CYS A 387 -17.19 8.97 25.42
C CYS A 387 -17.63 7.56 24.99
N ILE A 388 -18.84 7.41 24.47
CA ILE A 388 -19.39 6.11 24.03
C ILE A 388 -18.58 5.44 22.91
N ILE A 389 -17.82 6.22 22.15
CA ILE A 389 -16.99 5.76 21.03
C ILE A 389 -15.57 5.45 21.51
N CYS A 390 -14.84 6.44 22.04
CA CYS A 390 -13.41 6.29 22.37
C CYS A 390 -13.11 5.96 23.83
N ARG A 391 -14.12 5.86 24.70
CA ARG A 391 -13.99 5.49 26.13
C ARG A 391 -13.11 6.43 26.95
N ARG A 392 -12.85 7.64 26.44
CA ARG A 392 -12.10 8.67 27.16
C ARG A 392 -13.03 9.54 27.98
N MET A 393 -12.61 9.88 29.19
CA MET A 393 -13.24 10.90 30.02
C MET A 393 -12.87 12.28 29.47
N ASP A 394 -13.81 12.93 28.80
CA ASP A 394 -13.64 14.22 28.15
C ASP A 394 -14.94 15.03 28.32
N SER A 395 -14.97 16.26 27.81
CA SER A 395 -16.23 17.02 27.70
C SER A 395 -17.10 16.38 26.62
N LEU A 396 -18.32 15.98 27.00
CA LEU A 396 -19.21 15.21 26.14
C LEU A 396 -20.33 16.08 25.57
N ASN A 397 -20.78 15.76 24.36
CA ASN A 397 -22.01 16.33 23.80
C ASN A 397 -23.26 15.60 24.33
N ALA A 398 -24.45 15.98 23.85
CA ALA A 398 -25.72 15.35 24.24
C ALA A 398 -25.83 13.85 23.86
N GLU A 399 -25.05 13.39 22.88
CA GLU A 399 -24.96 11.98 22.46
C GLU A 399 -23.86 11.21 23.22
N GLU A 400 -23.26 11.81 24.26
CA GLU A 400 -22.17 11.23 25.04
C GLU A 400 -20.90 10.96 24.20
N GLU A 401 -20.69 11.77 23.17
CA GLU A 401 -19.52 11.72 22.30
C GLU A 401 -18.57 12.87 22.66
N CYS A 402 -17.27 12.59 22.69
CA CYS A 402 -16.29 13.66 22.74
C CYS A 402 -16.24 14.42 21.41
N MET A 403 -15.82 15.69 21.45
CA MET A 403 -15.77 16.58 20.28
C MET A 403 -15.07 15.94 19.07
N ILE A 404 -13.97 15.23 19.28
CA ILE A 404 -13.19 14.60 18.20
C ILE A 404 -13.96 13.47 17.52
N CYS A 405 -14.57 12.57 18.32
CA CYS A 405 -15.35 11.47 17.77
C CYS A 405 -16.59 11.97 17.01
N ALA A 406 -17.27 12.98 17.56
CA ALA A 406 -18.40 13.62 16.88
C ALA A 406 -17.97 14.26 15.54
N GLN A 407 -16.82 14.95 15.51
CA GLN A 407 -16.32 15.58 14.28
C GLN A 407 -15.90 14.55 13.21
N ILE A 408 -15.22 13.47 13.59
CA ILE A 408 -14.89 12.39 12.64
C ILE A 408 -16.16 11.69 12.13
N LYS A 409 -17.13 11.44 13.01
CA LYS A 409 -18.43 10.86 12.64
C LYS A 409 -19.16 11.75 11.63
N ASN A 410 -19.21 13.06 11.87
CA ASN A 410 -19.81 14.01 10.92
C ASN A 410 -19.05 14.05 9.59
N PHE A 411 -17.73 13.92 9.63
CA PHE A 411 -16.90 13.88 8.43
C PHE A 411 -17.10 12.61 7.57
N SER A 412 -17.64 11.53 8.15
CA SER A 412 -17.88 10.26 7.45
C SER A 412 -18.77 10.38 6.21
N GLN A 413 -19.68 11.36 6.19
CA GLN A 413 -20.58 11.57 5.05
C GLN A 413 -19.86 11.99 3.78
N TYR A 414 -18.66 12.57 3.89
CA TYR A 414 -17.85 13.02 2.75
C TYR A 414 -16.83 11.97 2.27
N ILE A 415 -16.86 10.78 2.86
CA ILE A 415 -15.89 9.70 2.59
C ILE A 415 -16.57 8.53 1.87
N VAL A 416 -17.86 8.32 2.11
CA VAL A 416 -18.60 7.15 1.67
C VAL A 416 -19.18 7.40 0.28
N ASP A 417 -18.37 7.13 -0.74
CA ASP A 417 -18.86 6.93 -2.10
C ASP A 417 -19.42 5.50 -2.17
N ASN A 418 -20.75 5.35 -2.28
CA ASN A 418 -21.35 4.05 -2.57
C ASN A 418 -21.38 3.87 -4.09
N VAL A 419 -21.19 2.63 -4.57
CA VAL A 419 -21.20 2.27 -6.00
C VAL A 419 -22.45 2.77 -6.75
N MET A 420 -23.55 2.99 -6.03
CA MET A 420 -24.86 3.40 -6.56
C MET A 420 -25.09 4.92 -6.61
N THR A 421 -24.18 5.73 -6.07
CA THR A 421 -24.26 7.20 -6.14
C THR A 421 -23.12 7.69 -7.01
N ASP A 422 -23.39 8.48 -8.06
CA ASP A 422 -22.36 9.20 -8.81
C ASP A 422 -21.46 9.91 -7.79
N GLY A 423 -20.24 9.40 -7.63
CA GLY A 423 -19.36 9.74 -6.51
C GLY A 423 -19.17 11.24 -6.40
N SER A 424 -19.47 11.79 -5.23
CA SER A 424 -19.14 13.18 -4.94
C SER A 424 -17.63 13.26 -4.72
N ASN A 425 -16.91 13.63 -5.77
CA ASN A 425 -15.47 13.86 -5.74
C ASN A 425 -15.16 15.08 -4.85
N HIS A 426 -15.16 14.87 -3.53
CA HIS A 426 -14.82 15.90 -2.57
C HIS A 426 -13.32 16.19 -2.59
N VAL A 427 -12.98 17.47 -2.54
CA VAL A 427 -11.61 17.91 -2.26
C VAL A 427 -11.46 18.03 -0.74
N TYR A 428 -10.40 17.43 -0.21
CA TYR A 428 -10.11 17.45 1.22
C TYR A 428 -9.10 18.55 1.50
N ALA A 429 -9.55 19.62 2.16
CA ALA A 429 -8.75 20.81 2.39
C ALA A 429 -8.25 20.89 3.83
N ILE A 430 -6.97 21.25 3.99
CA ILE A 430 -6.43 21.69 5.27
C ILE A 430 -6.51 23.20 5.33
N VAL A 431 -7.23 23.71 6.33
CA VAL A 431 -7.46 25.14 6.51
C VAL A 431 -6.85 25.65 7.81
N LYS A 432 -6.53 26.94 7.81
CA LYS A 432 -6.17 27.70 9.01
C LYS A 432 -7.32 28.63 9.38
N ASP A 433 -7.42 28.98 10.66
CA ASP A 433 -8.34 30.01 11.18
C ASP A 433 -9.83 29.71 10.93
N SER A 434 -10.19 28.41 10.90
CA SER A 434 -11.58 27.94 10.86
C SER A 434 -11.98 27.33 12.21
N GLU A 435 -13.24 27.52 12.60
CA GLU A 435 -13.85 26.83 13.74
C GLU A 435 -14.49 25.49 13.34
N GLN A 436 -14.66 25.26 12.04
CA GLN A 436 -15.32 24.08 11.47
C GLN A 436 -14.32 23.00 11.03
N GLY A 437 -14.77 21.74 10.92
CA GLY A 437 -13.95 20.61 10.44
C GLY A 437 -13.34 19.75 11.54
N VAL A 438 -12.49 18.80 11.16
CA VAL A 438 -11.81 17.88 12.10
C VAL A 438 -10.45 18.46 12.52
N PRO A 439 -10.06 18.48 13.81
CA PRO A 439 -8.78 19.03 14.25
C PRO A 439 -7.59 18.29 13.65
N MET A 440 -6.58 19.07 13.25
CA MET A 440 -5.30 18.59 12.74
C MET A 440 -4.15 19.23 13.55
N PRO A 441 -2.94 18.64 13.53
CA PRO A 441 -1.74 19.24 14.10
C PRO A 441 -1.52 20.68 13.63
N PHE A 442 -0.86 21.48 14.49
CA PHE A 442 -0.43 22.86 14.18
C PHE A 442 -1.57 23.87 13.99
N ALA A 443 -2.63 23.73 14.80
CA ALA A 443 -3.79 24.62 14.81
C ALA A 443 -4.49 24.73 13.44
N LYS A 444 -4.50 23.63 12.70
CA LYS A 444 -5.18 23.48 11.40
C LYS A 444 -6.38 22.56 11.54
N ARG A 445 -7.25 22.56 10.52
CA ARG A 445 -8.45 21.72 10.48
C ARG A 445 -8.65 21.11 9.11
N LEU A 446 -9.28 19.95 9.06
CA LEU A 446 -9.65 19.21 7.86
C LEU A 446 -11.12 19.46 7.52
N LEU A 447 -11.38 19.83 6.26
CA LEU A 447 -12.70 20.04 5.67
C LEU A 447 -12.84 19.28 4.35
N ALA A 448 -14.07 18.92 4.00
CA ALA A 448 -14.43 18.50 2.65
C ALA A 448 -15.06 19.71 1.95
N VAL A 449 -14.52 20.11 0.80
CA VAL A 449 -14.93 21.31 0.06
C VAL A 449 -15.39 20.95 -1.36
N GLU A 450 -16.44 21.61 -1.82
CA GLU A 450 -17.04 21.40 -3.16
C GLU A 450 -16.80 22.56 -4.14
N LYS A 451 -16.50 23.78 -3.66
CA LYS A 451 -15.95 24.93 -4.42
C LYS A 451 -15.53 26.07 -3.49
N ALA A 452 -14.69 26.98 -4.01
CA ALA A 452 -13.96 28.06 -3.31
C ALA A 452 -14.60 28.63 -2.02
N GLU A 453 -13.99 28.33 -0.87
CA GLU A 453 -14.32 28.96 0.41
C GLU A 453 -13.60 30.29 0.59
N LYS A 454 -14.14 31.17 1.46
CA LYS A 454 -13.46 32.38 1.96
C LYS A 454 -12.32 32.06 2.94
N THR A 455 -12.18 30.80 3.36
CA THR A 455 -11.19 30.32 4.32
C THR A 455 -9.81 30.22 3.68
N LYS A 456 -8.74 30.53 4.44
CA LYS A 456 -7.37 30.33 3.96
C LYS A 456 -7.04 28.83 3.88
N ILE A 457 -7.19 28.27 2.69
CA ILE A 457 -6.79 26.91 2.36
C ILE A 457 -5.26 26.87 2.30
N ILE A 458 -4.67 25.95 3.07
CA ILE A 458 -3.21 25.73 3.09
C ILE A 458 -2.82 24.70 2.04
N ARG A 459 -3.58 23.60 1.93
CA ARG A 459 -3.37 22.55 0.93
C ARG A 459 -4.63 21.74 0.69
N LYS A 460 -4.65 21.01 -0.42
CA LYS A 460 -5.81 20.25 -0.92
C LYS A 460 -5.37 18.84 -1.31
N TYR A 461 -6.19 17.86 -0.97
CA TYR A 461 -6.01 16.47 -1.37
C TYR A 461 -7.23 15.96 -2.14
N ILE A 462 -7.01 14.99 -3.02
CA ILE A 462 -8.06 14.26 -3.72
C ILE A 462 -7.75 12.77 -3.79
N LYS A 463 -8.79 11.93 -3.68
CA LYS A 463 -8.66 10.47 -3.78
C LYS A 463 -8.81 9.98 -5.21
N ASN A 464 -7.90 9.10 -5.64
CA ASN A 464 -7.99 8.20 -6.80
C ASN A 464 -8.26 8.82 -8.18
N GLN A 465 -8.56 10.10 -8.27
CA GLN A 465 -8.95 10.80 -9.49
C GLN A 465 -8.30 12.19 -9.52
N SER A 466 -8.26 12.75 -10.71
CA SER A 466 -7.91 14.15 -10.93
C SER A 466 -9.22 14.93 -11.11
N VAL A 467 -9.32 16.15 -10.59
CA VAL A 467 -10.52 16.98 -10.74
C VAL A 467 -10.18 18.27 -11.46
N GLU A 468 -10.98 18.59 -12.47
CA GLU A 468 -10.90 19.85 -13.21
C GLU A 468 -11.43 21.02 -12.38
N GLY A 469 -10.81 22.20 -12.53
CA GLY A 469 -11.25 23.43 -11.88
C GLY A 469 -10.72 23.67 -10.47
N TYR A 470 -9.80 22.83 -9.97
CA TYR A 470 -9.05 23.11 -8.75
C TYR A 470 -7.56 23.31 -9.03
N ASP A 471 -7.04 24.46 -8.62
CA ASP A 471 -5.60 24.71 -8.60
C ASP A 471 -4.93 23.96 -7.44
N ALA A 472 -3.77 23.38 -7.71
CA ALA A 472 -2.83 22.69 -6.80
C ALA A 472 -3.49 21.70 -5.82
N VAL A 473 -3.83 20.51 -6.32
CA VAL A 473 -4.39 19.41 -5.50
C VAL A 473 -3.47 18.20 -5.55
N THR A 474 -3.06 17.73 -4.38
CA THR A 474 -2.26 16.51 -4.24
C THR A 474 -3.16 15.28 -4.40
N LYS A 475 -2.84 14.42 -5.35
CA LYS A 475 -3.57 13.17 -5.57
C LYS A 475 -3.07 12.09 -4.60
N LEU A 476 -4.02 11.41 -3.97
CA LEU A 476 -3.80 10.31 -3.04
C LEU A 476 -4.42 9.03 -3.60
N TRP A 477 -3.64 7.96 -3.64
CA TRP A 477 -4.14 6.62 -3.93
C TRP A 477 -4.70 6.03 -2.64
N VAL A 478 -5.95 5.54 -2.65
CA VAL A 478 -6.61 4.99 -1.45
C VAL A 478 -7.47 3.78 -1.80
N GLY A 479 -7.37 2.71 -1.02
CA GLY A 479 -8.30 1.58 -1.09
C GLY A 479 -9.62 1.98 -0.45
N ASP A 480 -10.62 2.34 -1.27
CA ASP A 480 -11.88 2.93 -0.82
C ASP A 480 -13.13 2.23 -1.35
N TYR A 481 -13.00 1.12 -2.09
CA TYR A 481 -14.15 0.36 -2.59
C TYR A 481 -15.13 -0.02 -1.47
N SER A 482 -16.42 0.22 -1.70
CA SER A 482 -17.48 -0.14 -0.75
C SER A 482 -18.81 -0.37 -1.45
N ALA A 483 -19.31 -1.60 -1.37
CA ALA A 483 -20.63 -1.95 -1.89
C ALA A 483 -21.76 -1.37 -1.05
N GLU A 484 -21.59 -1.36 0.28
CA GLU A 484 -22.61 -0.92 1.25
C GLU A 484 -22.00 -0.09 2.37
N SER A 485 -22.85 0.58 3.13
CA SER A 485 -22.43 1.44 4.26
C SER A 485 -22.81 0.89 5.65
N GLU A 486 -23.43 -0.29 5.71
CA GLU A 486 -23.89 -0.93 6.95
C GLU A 486 -23.60 -2.44 6.94
N PHE A 487 -23.13 -2.98 8.07
CA PHE A 487 -22.87 -4.42 8.21
C PHE A 487 -24.10 -5.29 8.01
N LYS A 488 -25.28 -4.81 8.44
CA LYS A 488 -26.54 -5.57 8.27
C LYS A 488 -26.84 -5.80 6.79
N LYS A 489 -26.67 -4.80 5.92
CA LYS A 489 -26.91 -4.93 4.48
C LYS A 489 -25.91 -5.88 3.83
N LEU A 490 -24.63 -5.79 4.22
CA LEU A 490 -23.61 -6.74 3.77
C LEU A 490 -23.98 -8.18 4.15
N ALA A 491 -24.40 -8.41 5.39
CA ALA A 491 -24.85 -9.73 5.86
C ALA A 491 -26.07 -10.23 5.07
N GLN A 492 -27.10 -9.39 4.90
CA GLN A 492 -28.32 -9.73 4.16
C GLN A 492 -28.05 -10.13 2.71
N ASN A 493 -27.01 -9.53 2.12
CA ASN A 493 -26.57 -9.84 0.77
C ASN A 493 -25.63 -11.05 0.68
N SER A 494 -25.39 -11.77 1.78
CA SER A 494 -24.65 -13.04 1.80
C SER A 494 -25.46 -14.18 1.22
N GLN A 495 -24.76 -15.16 0.65
CA GLN A 495 -25.34 -16.41 0.23
C GLN A 495 -25.36 -17.41 1.39
N GLY A 496 -26.49 -18.10 1.58
CA GLY A 496 -26.70 -19.00 2.71
C GLY A 496 -26.87 -18.24 4.02
N ILE A 497 -26.02 -18.53 4.99
CA ILE A 497 -26.07 -17.93 6.32
C ILE A 497 -25.88 -16.41 6.27
N GLU A 498 -26.75 -15.67 6.96
CA GLU A 498 -26.68 -14.21 7.08
C GLU A 498 -25.57 -13.81 8.07
N ARG A 499 -24.33 -13.73 7.59
CA ARG A 499 -23.14 -13.37 8.37
C ARG A 499 -22.24 -12.46 7.57
N ILE A 500 -21.51 -11.60 8.29
CA ILE A 500 -20.36 -10.90 7.70
C ILE A 500 -19.09 -11.72 7.96
N ALA A 501 -18.11 -11.60 7.08
CA ALA A 501 -16.75 -11.98 7.40
C ALA A 501 -15.83 -10.76 7.40
N VAL A 502 -14.76 -10.88 8.18
CA VAL A 502 -13.66 -9.93 8.24
C VAL A 502 -12.41 -10.66 7.75
N PHE A 503 -11.73 -10.09 6.76
CA PHE A 503 -10.43 -10.58 6.30
C PHE A 503 -9.36 -9.56 6.65
N ARG A 504 -8.30 -10.04 7.32
CA ARG A 504 -7.10 -9.26 7.61
C ARG A 504 -5.90 -9.97 7.01
N ALA A 505 -5.01 -9.23 6.37
CA ALA A 505 -3.81 -9.80 5.79
C ALA A 505 -2.64 -8.82 5.78
N ASP A 506 -1.44 -9.38 5.78
CA ASP A 506 -0.18 -8.64 5.79
C ASP A 506 0.84 -9.28 4.84
N VAL A 507 1.71 -8.46 4.25
CA VAL A 507 2.77 -8.93 3.35
C VAL A 507 3.88 -9.60 4.15
N ASP A 508 4.18 -10.84 3.77
CA ASP A 508 5.21 -11.62 4.44
C ASP A 508 6.60 -11.02 4.22
N ASN A 509 7.32 -10.80 5.32
CA ASN A 509 8.75 -10.47 5.31
C ASN A 509 9.08 -9.12 4.63
N LEU A 510 8.11 -8.20 4.52
CA LEU A 510 8.32 -6.94 3.80
C LEU A 510 9.47 -6.10 4.38
N GLY A 511 9.56 -5.97 5.70
CA GLY A 511 10.66 -5.26 6.36
C GLY A 511 12.04 -5.84 6.00
N THR A 512 12.17 -7.16 5.99
CA THR A 512 13.42 -7.83 5.57
C THR A 512 13.67 -7.68 4.06
N THR A 513 12.64 -7.63 3.22
CA THR A 513 12.78 -7.37 1.79
C THR A 513 13.38 -6.00 1.51
N PHE A 514 12.99 -4.94 2.24
CA PHE A 514 13.62 -3.63 2.07
C PHE A 514 15.09 -3.58 2.54
N VAL A 515 15.45 -4.38 3.55
CA VAL A 515 16.80 -4.39 4.12
C VAL A 515 17.76 -5.25 3.30
N SER A 516 17.35 -6.44 2.87
CA SER A 516 18.23 -7.43 2.23
C SER A 516 17.67 -8.08 0.96
N GLY A 517 16.50 -7.64 0.47
CA GLY A 517 15.82 -8.27 -0.66
C GLY A 517 16.51 -8.08 -2.02
N PHE A 518 17.52 -7.22 -2.13
CA PHE A 518 18.26 -6.98 -3.38
C PHE A 518 19.66 -7.64 -3.39
N GLN A 519 19.95 -8.55 -2.47
CA GLN A 519 21.20 -9.30 -2.48
C GLN A 519 21.31 -10.20 -3.73
N LYS A 520 22.50 -10.30 -4.31
CA LYS A 520 22.75 -11.18 -5.46
C LYS A 520 22.78 -12.64 -5.03
N GLN A 521 22.44 -13.55 -5.97
CA GLN A 521 22.39 -15.00 -5.73
C GLN A 521 23.74 -15.60 -5.30
N ASP A 522 24.85 -15.06 -5.81
CA ASP A 522 26.21 -15.48 -5.46
C ASP A 522 26.67 -15.00 -4.07
N GLY A 523 25.85 -14.19 -3.39
CA GLY A 523 26.20 -13.54 -2.13
C GLY A 523 27.29 -12.47 -2.26
N GLN A 524 27.84 -12.26 -3.47
CA GLN A 524 28.92 -11.34 -3.77
C GLN A 524 28.37 -10.08 -4.44
N GLY A 525 27.83 -9.21 -3.60
CA GLY A 525 27.28 -7.93 -4.01
C GLY A 525 25.77 -7.83 -3.87
N SER A 526 25.27 -6.68 -4.26
CA SER A 526 23.92 -6.22 -3.98
C SER A 526 23.47 -5.33 -5.13
N TYR A 527 22.21 -5.44 -5.52
CA TYR A 527 21.56 -4.49 -6.40
C TYR A 527 20.94 -3.32 -5.62
N SER A 528 21.15 -3.24 -4.30
CA SER A 528 20.53 -2.23 -3.45
C SER A 528 20.97 -0.82 -3.86
N ASN A 529 19.98 0.04 -4.10
CA ASN A 529 20.15 1.48 -4.11
C ASN A 529 18.81 2.15 -3.80
N LEU A 530 18.88 3.48 -3.61
CA LEU A 530 17.71 4.29 -3.26
C LEU A 530 16.60 4.22 -4.32
N ALA A 531 16.96 4.29 -5.61
CA ALA A 531 16.00 4.30 -6.71
C ALA A 531 15.21 2.99 -6.82
N ARG A 532 15.88 1.84 -6.73
CA ARG A 532 15.23 0.51 -6.76
C ARG A 532 14.32 0.28 -5.56
N SER A 533 14.74 0.74 -4.38
CA SER A 533 13.89 0.67 -3.18
C SER A 533 12.65 1.55 -3.31
N SER A 534 12.78 2.74 -3.90
CA SER A 534 11.65 3.62 -4.24
C SER A 534 10.72 2.96 -5.26
N THR A 535 11.25 2.36 -6.33
CA THR A 535 10.46 1.63 -7.33
C THR A 535 9.66 0.50 -6.69
N LEU A 536 10.29 -0.33 -5.86
CA LEU A 536 9.60 -1.42 -5.14
C LEU A 536 8.48 -0.86 -4.25
N SER A 537 8.79 0.18 -3.47
CA SER A 537 7.81 0.84 -2.58
C SER A 537 6.60 1.38 -3.34
N ARG A 538 6.83 1.98 -4.51
CA ARG A 538 5.77 2.50 -5.39
C ARG A 538 4.91 1.38 -5.95
N GLN A 539 5.50 0.28 -6.43
CA GLN A 539 4.74 -0.87 -6.96
C GLN A 539 3.84 -1.48 -5.88
N LEU A 540 4.34 -1.64 -4.65
CA LEU A 540 3.53 -2.11 -3.52
C LEU A 540 2.42 -1.13 -3.15
N SER A 541 2.73 0.17 -3.12
CA SER A 541 1.73 1.21 -2.85
C SER A 541 0.62 1.21 -3.91
N LEU A 542 0.96 1.07 -5.21
CA LEU A 542 -0.04 0.96 -6.28
C LEU A 542 -0.92 -0.28 -6.11
N PHE A 543 -0.33 -1.42 -5.75
CA PHE A 543 -1.10 -2.65 -5.53
C PHE A 543 -2.11 -2.50 -4.38
N PHE A 544 -1.64 -2.12 -3.19
CA PHE A 544 -2.47 -2.07 -1.98
C PHE A 544 -3.30 -0.81 -1.82
N LYS A 545 -2.99 0.30 -2.50
CA LYS A 545 -3.81 1.52 -2.41
C LYS A 545 -4.68 1.77 -3.63
N TYR A 546 -4.27 1.36 -4.83
CA TYR A 546 -4.99 1.71 -6.05
C TYR A 546 -5.66 0.51 -6.72
N PHE A 547 -4.89 -0.54 -7.04
CA PHE A 547 -5.41 -1.70 -7.77
C PHE A 547 -6.33 -2.60 -6.91
N ILE A 548 -6.12 -2.64 -5.59
CA ILE A 548 -6.97 -3.43 -4.68
C ILE A 548 -8.46 -3.14 -4.85
N ASN A 549 -8.83 -1.89 -5.19
CA ASN A 549 -10.21 -1.50 -5.42
C ASN A 549 -10.87 -2.36 -6.50
N ARG A 550 -10.19 -2.60 -7.62
CA ARG A 550 -10.71 -3.45 -8.69
C ARG A 550 -10.59 -4.93 -8.39
N ILE A 551 -9.51 -5.35 -7.74
CA ILE A 551 -9.30 -6.75 -7.35
C ILE A 551 -10.42 -7.24 -6.43
N VAL A 552 -10.80 -6.42 -5.45
CA VAL A 552 -11.87 -6.74 -4.51
C VAL A 552 -13.24 -6.54 -5.15
N GLN A 553 -13.42 -5.54 -6.01
CA GLN A 553 -14.69 -5.28 -6.67
C GLN A 553 -15.08 -6.37 -7.67
N GLU A 554 -14.18 -6.79 -8.56
CA GLU A 554 -14.48 -7.62 -9.74
C GLU A 554 -14.06 -9.09 -9.50
N PRO A 555 -15.01 -10.00 -9.22
CA PRO A 555 -14.68 -11.37 -8.84
C PRO A 555 -14.16 -12.20 -10.02
N LYS A 556 -12.96 -12.78 -9.87
CA LYS A 556 -12.37 -13.78 -10.77
C LYS A 556 -12.60 -15.20 -10.24
N TYR A 557 -12.29 -15.44 -8.96
CA TYR A 557 -12.59 -16.69 -8.27
C TYR A 557 -14.05 -16.72 -7.80
N ARG A 558 -14.80 -17.79 -8.13
CA ARG A 558 -16.27 -17.89 -7.98
C ARG A 558 -16.77 -19.24 -7.44
N ALA A 559 -16.02 -19.87 -6.54
CA ALA A 559 -16.37 -21.19 -6.00
C ALA A 559 -17.64 -21.20 -5.11
N LEU A 560 -17.91 -20.11 -4.39
CA LEU A 560 -19.03 -19.96 -3.45
C LEU A 560 -20.22 -19.19 -4.06
N CYS A 561 -19.93 -18.05 -4.72
CA CYS A 561 -20.94 -17.06 -5.12
C CYS A 561 -21.58 -17.34 -6.50
N GLY A 562 -20.95 -18.20 -7.32
CA GLY A 562 -21.37 -18.46 -8.70
C GLY A 562 -21.36 -17.22 -9.60
N SER A 563 -22.18 -17.22 -10.65
CA SER A 563 -22.26 -16.17 -11.69
C SER A 563 -23.29 -15.06 -11.41
N GLY A 564 -23.84 -14.98 -10.20
CA GLY A 564 -25.03 -14.15 -9.92
C GLY A 564 -24.81 -12.64 -9.84
N ARG A 565 -23.58 -12.16 -9.61
CA ARG A 565 -23.24 -10.72 -9.48
C ARG A 565 -21.90 -10.39 -10.15
N ASP A 566 -21.83 -9.19 -10.74
CA ASP A 566 -20.63 -8.62 -11.36
C ASP A 566 -19.73 -7.86 -10.38
N TYR A 567 -20.19 -7.68 -9.14
CA TYR A 567 -19.43 -7.04 -8.08
C TYR A 567 -19.68 -7.70 -6.71
N ARG A 568 -18.67 -7.63 -5.83
CA ARG A 568 -18.70 -8.24 -4.50
C ARG A 568 -19.40 -7.37 -3.46
N GLN A 569 -20.01 -7.97 -2.45
CA GLN A 569 -20.57 -7.26 -1.29
C GLN A 569 -19.51 -7.07 -0.23
N ILE A 570 -18.53 -6.21 -0.51
CA ILE A 570 -17.38 -5.94 0.35
C ILE A 570 -17.20 -4.44 0.53
N SER A 571 -16.62 -4.08 1.66
CA SER A 571 -16.10 -2.76 1.98
C SER A 571 -14.63 -2.87 2.39
N ILE A 572 -13.77 -2.13 1.70
CA ILE A 572 -12.39 -1.91 2.13
C ILE A 572 -12.43 -0.90 3.27
N VAL A 573 -11.98 -1.32 4.44
CA VAL A 573 -11.89 -0.45 5.61
C VAL A 573 -10.56 0.29 5.60
N TYR A 574 -9.48 -0.46 5.42
CA TYR A 574 -8.13 0.05 5.30
C TYR A 574 -7.35 -0.88 4.36
N SER A 575 -6.50 -0.28 3.54
CA SER A 575 -5.53 -1.00 2.74
C SER A 575 -4.39 -0.04 2.43
N GLY A 576 -3.18 -0.34 2.90
CA GLY A 576 -2.05 0.56 2.70
C GLY A 576 -0.75 0.04 3.29
N GLY A 577 0.31 0.16 2.48
CA GLY A 577 1.60 -0.43 2.80
C GLY A 577 1.59 -1.94 2.60
N ASP A 578 1.50 -2.67 3.69
CA ASP A 578 1.46 -4.14 3.79
C ASP A 578 0.14 -4.69 4.36
N ASP A 579 -0.63 -3.90 5.12
CA ASP A 579 -1.83 -4.34 5.83
C ASP A 579 -3.13 -4.10 5.01
N VAL A 580 -4.03 -5.09 5.05
CA VAL A 580 -5.34 -5.09 4.40
C VAL A 580 -6.41 -5.51 5.40
N PHE A 581 -7.50 -4.74 5.48
CA PHE A 581 -8.68 -5.08 6.28
C PHE A 581 -9.97 -4.92 5.47
N LEU A 582 -10.62 -6.04 5.16
CA LEU A 582 -11.87 -6.11 4.40
C LEU A 582 -13.01 -6.57 5.29
N VAL A 583 -14.22 -6.04 5.08
CA VAL A 583 -15.44 -6.55 5.70
C VAL A 583 -16.54 -6.68 4.66
N GLY A 584 -17.29 -7.78 4.67
CA GLY A 584 -18.30 -8.02 3.65
C GLY A 584 -19.18 -9.23 3.91
N ALA A 585 -20.01 -9.57 2.93
CA ALA A 585 -20.68 -10.85 2.88
C ALA A 585 -19.65 -11.98 2.96
N TRP A 586 -19.88 -12.98 3.80
CA TRP A 586 -18.84 -13.95 4.14
C TRP A 586 -18.30 -14.72 2.92
N ASN A 587 -19.20 -15.11 2.02
CA ASN A 587 -18.89 -15.82 0.79
C ASN A 587 -18.02 -14.97 -0.15
N ASP A 588 -18.35 -13.67 -0.31
CA ASP A 588 -17.58 -12.75 -1.15
C ASP A 588 -16.18 -12.50 -0.56
N VAL A 589 -16.08 -12.37 0.77
CA VAL A 589 -14.80 -12.12 1.46
C VAL A 589 -13.84 -13.29 1.29
N VAL A 590 -14.32 -14.54 1.41
CA VAL A 590 -13.48 -15.73 1.20
C VAL A 590 -12.93 -15.76 -0.23
N GLU A 591 -13.77 -15.51 -1.24
CA GLU A 591 -13.31 -15.47 -2.63
C GLU A 591 -12.40 -14.27 -2.92
N ALA A 592 -12.65 -13.12 -2.30
CA ALA A 592 -11.82 -11.93 -2.45
C ALA A 592 -10.42 -12.13 -1.86
N ALA A 593 -10.30 -12.88 -0.77
CA ALA A 593 -9.01 -13.20 -0.19
C ALA A 593 -8.16 -14.06 -1.14
N VAL A 594 -8.79 -15.05 -1.80
CA VAL A 594 -8.14 -15.88 -2.84
C VAL A 594 -7.72 -15.03 -4.05
N ASP A 595 -8.62 -14.18 -4.57
CA ASP A 595 -8.31 -13.29 -5.69
C ASP A 595 -7.17 -12.32 -5.36
N LEU A 596 -7.18 -11.71 -4.17
CA LEU A 596 -6.13 -10.80 -3.73
C LEU A 596 -4.77 -11.52 -3.68
N ARG A 597 -4.74 -12.71 -3.09
CA ARG A 597 -3.51 -13.50 -2.99
C ARG A 597 -2.99 -13.92 -4.36
N ASN A 598 -3.86 -14.42 -5.24
CA ASN A 598 -3.47 -14.86 -6.58
C ASN A 598 -2.99 -13.69 -7.43
N GLU A 599 -3.67 -12.55 -7.35
CA GLU A 599 -3.27 -11.35 -8.07
C GLU A 599 -1.95 -10.79 -7.54
N PHE A 600 -1.73 -10.82 -6.22
CA PHE A 600 -0.45 -10.40 -5.62
C PHE A 600 0.70 -11.34 -5.99
N GLN A 601 0.46 -12.65 -6.00
CA GLN A 601 1.46 -13.63 -6.45
C GLN A 601 1.86 -13.36 -7.90
N LYS A 602 0.89 -13.08 -8.78
CA LYS A 602 1.16 -12.74 -10.19
C LYS A 602 1.87 -11.40 -10.33
N PHE A 603 1.43 -10.38 -9.60
CA PHE A 603 2.01 -9.03 -9.63
C PHE A 603 3.46 -9.00 -9.14
N SER A 604 3.76 -9.74 -8.06
CA SER A 604 5.09 -9.83 -7.46
C SER A 604 5.97 -10.94 -8.06
N GLN A 605 5.50 -11.63 -9.11
CA GLN A 605 6.19 -12.79 -9.71
C GLN A 605 6.56 -13.89 -8.69
N GLY A 606 5.72 -14.08 -7.67
CA GLY A 606 5.94 -15.04 -6.59
C GLY A 606 7.11 -14.71 -5.65
N ARG A 607 7.66 -13.49 -5.73
CA ARG A 607 8.77 -13.04 -4.86
C ARG A 607 8.32 -12.56 -3.48
N LEU A 608 7.03 -12.25 -3.35
CA LEU A 608 6.36 -11.87 -2.12
C LEU A 608 5.07 -12.68 -1.97
N THR A 609 4.69 -12.90 -0.72
CA THR A 609 3.49 -13.65 -0.34
C THR A 609 2.71 -12.85 0.71
N ILE A 610 1.46 -13.22 0.94
CA ILE A 610 0.63 -12.63 1.99
C ILE A 610 0.12 -13.73 2.91
N SER A 611 0.09 -13.45 4.20
CA SER A 611 -0.58 -14.29 5.19
C SER A 611 -1.78 -13.56 5.74
N GLY A 612 -2.87 -14.29 6.02
CA GLY A 612 -4.10 -13.66 6.46
C GLY A 612 -5.01 -14.53 7.32
N GLY A 613 -5.99 -13.89 7.93
CA GLY A 613 -7.03 -14.51 8.74
C GLY A 613 -8.42 -14.09 8.26
N ILE A 614 -9.39 -15.01 8.31
CA ILE A 614 -10.80 -14.74 8.02
C ILE A 614 -11.66 -15.12 9.23
N GLY A 615 -12.31 -14.16 9.86
CA GLY A 615 -13.30 -14.41 10.93
C GLY A 615 -14.74 -14.28 10.43
N LEU A 616 -15.68 -15.02 11.03
CA LEU A 616 -17.08 -15.05 10.65
C LEU A 616 -17.99 -14.58 11.80
N TYR A 617 -18.85 -13.59 11.56
CA TYR A 617 -19.54 -12.87 12.63
C TYR A 617 -20.99 -12.51 12.33
N SER A 618 -21.78 -12.36 13.41
CA SER A 618 -23.06 -11.65 13.35
C SER A 618 -22.83 -10.17 13.02
N PRO A 619 -23.70 -9.51 12.23
CA PRO A 619 -23.56 -8.08 11.91
C PRO A 619 -23.65 -7.15 13.14
N THR A 620 -24.15 -7.63 14.27
CA THR A 620 -24.24 -6.88 15.54
C THR A 620 -23.05 -7.10 16.47
N PHE A 621 -22.15 -8.03 16.14
CA PHE A 621 -21.00 -8.36 16.98
C PHE A 621 -20.01 -7.16 17.04
N PRO A 622 -19.31 -6.92 18.16
CA PRO A 622 -18.42 -5.77 18.28
C PRO A 622 -17.18 -5.86 17.38
N ILE A 623 -16.96 -4.85 16.55
CA ILE A 623 -15.85 -4.77 15.57
C ILE A 623 -14.45 -4.76 16.20
N ASN A 624 -14.28 -4.18 17.39
CA ASN A 624 -12.99 -4.22 18.09
C ASN A 624 -12.61 -5.66 18.45
N VAL A 625 -13.60 -6.49 18.80
CA VAL A 625 -13.39 -7.91 19.09
C VAL A 625 -13.15 -8.69 17.80
N MET A 626 -13.91 -8.42 16.72
CA MET A 626 -13.63 -9.01 15.40
C MET A 626 -12.20 -8.73 14.95
N ALA A 627 -11.72 -7.50 15.13
CA ALA A 627 -10.40 -7.11 14.68
C ALA A 627 -9.27 -7.75 15.49
N GLU A 628 -9.49 -8.00 16.78
CA GLU A 628 -8.57 -8.74 17.66
C GLU A 628 -8.53 -10.22 17.28
N GLU A 629 -9.69 -10.89 17.18
CA GLU A 629 -9.75 -12.31 16.83
C GLU A 629 -9.16 -12.61 15.44
N VAL A 630 -9.44 -11.75 14.44
CA VAL A 630 -8.87 -11.94 13.09
C VAL A 630 -7.38 -11.61 13.06
N ALA A 631 -6.88 -10.74 13.95
CA ALA A 631 -5.43 -10.55 14.12
C ALA A 631 -4.75 -11.83 14.62
N ASP A 632 -5.38 -12.54 15.57
CA ASP A 632 -4.86 -13.82 16.06
C ASP A 632 -4.85 -14.89 14.96
N LEU A 633 -5.87 -14.91 14.10
CA LEU A 633 -5.92 -15.79 12.92
C LEU A 633 -4.83 -15.46 11.90
N GLU A 634 -4.57 -14.17 11.64
CA GLU A 634 -3.48 -13.73 10.77
C GLU A 634 -2.11 -14.15 11.33
N GLU A 635 -1.88 -13.96 12.63
CA GLU A 635 -0.64 -14.35 13.30
C GLU A 635 -0.46 -15.88 13.30
N ASN A 636 -1.54 -16.65 13.49
CA ASN A 636 -1.52 -18.10 13.35
C ASN A 636 -1.03 -18.54 11.96
N SER A 637 -1.47 -17.85 10.90
CA SER A 637 -0.98 -18.09 9.54
C SER A 637 0.48 -17.73 9.35
N LYS A 638 0.95 -16.63 9.96
CA LYS A 638 2.38 -16.26 9.93
C LYS A 638 3.28 -17.25 10.67
N GLY A 639 2.71 -18.10 11.52
CA GLY A 639 3.40 -19.19 12.22
C GLY A 639 3.77 -20.37 11.31
N PHE A 640 3.23 -20.47 10.10
CA PHE A 640 3.55 -21.54 9.16
C PHE A 640 4.98 -21.40 8.61
N GLU A 641 5.66 -22.54 8.39
CA GLU A 641 6.98 -22.54 7.76
C GLU A 641 6.90 -21.93 6.36
N GLY A 642 7.68 -20.87 6.10
CA GLY A 642 7.64 -20.16 4.83
C GLY A 642 6.43 -19.23 4.65
N LYS A 643 5.53 -19.13 5.62
CA LYS A 643 4.33 -18.26 5.61
C LYS A 643 3.41 -18.60 4.42
N ASP A 644 2.89 -17.62 3.65
CA ASP A 644 1.95 -17.84 2.54
C ASP A 644 0.76 -18.72 2.95
N ALA A 645 0.08 -18.34 4.03
CA ALA A 645 -0.97 -19.14 4.66
C ALA A 645 -2.22 -18.33 5.01
N ILE A 646 -3.32 -19.06 5.23
CA ILE A 646 -4.64 -18.53 5.58
C ILE A 646 -5.24 -19.35 6.72
N SER A 647 -5.76 -18.66 7.73
CA SER A 647 -6.56 -19.25 8.82
C SER A 647 -8.00 -18.82 8.65
N ILE A 648 -8.94 -19.76 8.56
CA ILE A 648 -10.34 -19.47 8.24
C ILE A 648 -11.31 -19.94 9.33
N PHE A 649 -12.08 -19.00 9.85
CA PHE A 649 -13.08 -19.12 10.93
C PHE A 649 -12.53 -19.49 12.31
N ASP A 650 -11.53 -20.36 12.36
CA ASP A 650 -10.90 -20.86 13.57
C ASP A 650 -9.41 -21.14 13.32
N ALA A 651 -8.57 -21.03 14.35
CA ALA A 651 -7.13 -21.27 14.27
C ALA A 651 -6.78 -22.72 13.90
N GLU A 652 -7.68 -23.68 14.18
CA GLU A 652 -7.51 -25.08 13.77
C GLU A 652 -7.62 -25.29 12.24
N ASN A 653 -8.28 -24.36 11.54
CA ASN A 653 -8.49 -24.41 10.10
C ASN A 653 -7.48 -23.50 9.38
N ALA A 654 -6.20 -23.82 9.53
CA ALA A 654 -5.11 -23.08 8.91
C ALA A 654 -4.39 -23.92 7.84
N TYR A 655 -4.10 -23.29 6.71
CA TYR A 655 -3.51 -23.95 5.54
C TYR A 655 -2.57 -23.01 4.79
N HIS A 656 -1.56 -23.55 4.11
CA HIS A 656 -0.95 -22.80 3.01
C HIS A 656 -2.00 -22.49 1.94
N TRP A 657 -1.88 -21.34 1.27
CA TRP A 657 -2.88 -20.90 0.28
C TRP A 657 -3.14 -21.91 -0.82
N GLN A 658 -2.08 -22.58 -1.30
CA GLN A 658 -2.19 -23.60 -2.34
C GLN A 658 -3.03 -24.79 -1.85
N GLU A 659 -2.80 -25.23 -0.62
CA GLU A 659 -3.56 -26.32 0.00
C GLU A 659 -5.03 -25.93 0.20
N PHE A 660 -5.30 -24.72 0.69
CA PHE A 660 -6.66 -24.22 0.81
C PHE A 660 -7.38 -24.18 -0.54
N THR A 661 -6.74 -23.63 -1.57
CA THR A 661 -7.36 -23.45 -2.89
C THR A 661 -7.57 -24.79 -3.59
N GLU A 662 -6.52 -25.60 -3.73
CA GLU A 662 -6.59 -26.84 -4.53
C GLU A 662 -7.30 -27.97 -3.78
N GLN A 663 -6.99 -28.17 -2.48
CA GLN A 663 -7.44 -29.36 -1.74
C GLN A 663 -8.75 -29.12 -0.99
N VAL A 664 -8.92 -27.93 -0.38
CA VAL A 664 -10.16 -27.61 0.36
C VAL A 664 -11.24 -27.15 -0.60
N MET A 665 -10.98 -26.11 -1.42
CA MET A 665 -12.01 -25.48 -2.25
C MET A 665 -12.28 -26.23 -3.56
N GLU A 666 -11.24 -26.52 -4.36
CA GLU A 666 -11.39 -27.10 -5.70
C GLU A 666 -11.62 -28.62 -5.70
N ASP A 667 -11.13 -29.33 -4.69
CA ASP A 667 -11.36 -30.78 -4.53
C ASP A 667 -12.52 -31.09 -3.58
N LYS A 668 -12.28 -31.00 -2.26
CA LYS A 668 -13.21 -31.51 -1.24
C LYS A 668 -14.55 -30.76 -1.22
N PHE A 669 -14.52 -29.43 -1.21
CA PHE A 669 -15.73 -28.62 -1.25
C PHE A 669 -16.50 -28.83 -2.56
N ALA A 670 -15.83 -28.86 -3.72
CA ALA A 670 -16.47 -29.11 -5.00
C ALA A 670 -17.17 -30.48 -5.05
N LYS A 671 -16.54 -31.54 -4.53
CA LYS A 671 -17.12 -32.89 -4.44
C LYS A 671 -18.33 -32.95 -3.50
N ILE A 672 -18.21 -32.33 -2.31
CA ILE A 672 -19.33 -32.23 -1.35
C ILE A 672 -20.49 -31.47 -2.01
N LYS A 673 -20.22 -30.31 -2.61
CA LYS A 673 -21.22 -29.49 -3.29
C LYS A 673 -21.90 -30.25 -4.42
N HIS A 674 -21.13 -30.89 -5.29
CA HIS A 674 -21.65 -31.68 -6.40
C HIS A 674 -22.58 -32.80 -5.92
N PHE A 675 -22.20 -33.53 -4.85
CA PHE A 675 -23.02 -34.61 -4.32
C PHE A 675 -24.36 -34.11 -3.73
N PHE A 676 -24.31 -33.11 -2.85
CA PHE A 676 -25.50 -32.65 -2.15
C PHE A 676 -26.43 -31.77 -3.00
N ASP A 677 -25.92 -31.02 -3.98
CA ASP A 677 -26.76 -30.23 -4.89
C ASP A 677 -27.60 -31.12 -5.84
N HIS A 678 -27.21 -32.39 -6.02
CA HIS A 678 -27.92 -33.36 -6.88
C HIS A 678 -28.62 -34.48 -6.10
N SER A 679 -28.65 -34.40 -4.76
CA SER A 679 -29.27 -35.42 -3.90
C SER A 679 -30.54 -34.87 -3.24
N GLU A 680 -31.70 -35.10 -3.86
CA GLU A 680 -33.00 -34.59 -3.35
C GLU A 680 -33.47 -35.29 -2.06
N GLU A 681 -33.12 -36.56 -1.84
CA GLU A 681 -33.58 -37.36 -0.70
C GLU A 681 -32.75 -37.17 0.59
N ARG A 682 -31.57 -36.55 0.50
CA ARG A 682 -30.53 -36.62 1.54
C ARG A 682 -30.24 -35.25 2.13
N GLY A 683 -31.05 -34.88 3.12
CA GLY A 683 -31.04 -33.55 3.71
C GLY A 683 -29.78 -33.19 4.52
N LYS A 684 -29.64 -31.89 4.81
CA LYS A 684 -28.55 -31.24 5.58
C LYS A 684 -28.16 -31.97 6.88
N ASN A 685 -29.12 -32.62 7.55
CA ASN A 685 -28.89 -33.41 8.77
C ASN A 685 -27.86 -34.53 8.57
N PHE A 686 -27.80 -35.13 7.38
CA PHE A 686 -26.81 -36.16 7.06
C PHE A 686 -25.38 -35.60 7.11
N LEU A 687 -25.16 -34.42 6.53
CA LEU A 687 -23.84 -33.78 6.54
C LEU A 687 -23.40 -33.38 7.95
N TYR A 688 -24.33 -32.91 8.80
CA TYR A 688 -24.02 -32.63 10.21
C TYR A 688 -23.56 -33.88 10.97
N ASN A 689 -24.19 -35.03 10.73
CA ASN A 689 -23.78 -36.29 11.35
C ASN A 689 -22.37 -36.72 10.88
N ILE A 690 -22.07 -36.58 9.59
CA ILE A 690 -20.72 -36.85 9.07
C ILE A 690 -19.70 -35.92 9.72
N LEU A 691 -19.99 -34.62 9.77
CA LEU A 691 -19.12 -33.60 10.36
C LEU A 691 -18.81 -33.90 11.84
N GLU A 692 -19.80 -34.33 12.62
CA GLU A 692 -19.60 -34.72 14.02
C GLU A 692 -18.64 -35.91 14.16
N LEU A 693 -18.75 -36.90 13.28
CA LEU A 693 -17.85 -38.05 13.24
C LEU A 693 -16.42 -37.66 12.84
N PHE A 694 -16.27 -36.70 11.92
CA PHE A 694 -14.97 -36.14 11.54
C PHE A 694 -14.31 -35.37 12.68
N ARG A 695 -15.07 -34.54 13.41
CA ARG A 695 -14.56 -33.78 14.57
C ARG A 695 -14.08 -34.69 15.70
N ASN A 696 -14.80 -35.80 15.96
CA ASN A 696 -14.53 -36.71 17.06
C ASN A 696 -13.69 -37.94 16.66
N SER A 697 -13.00 -37.92 15.52
CA SER A 697 -12.35 -39.12 14.96
C SER A 697 -11.13 -39.64 15.74
N SER A 698 -10.71 -38.95 16.82
CA SER A 698 -9.68 -39.47 17.75
C SER A 698 -10.11 -40.81 18.35
N GLU A 699 -11.42 -41.06 18.45
CA GLU A 699 -11.98 -42.36 18.79
C GLU A 699 -12.07 -43.25 17.53
N ARG A 700 -11.29 -44.33 17.47
CA ARG A 700 -11.32 -45.30 16.35
C ARG A 700 -12.72 -45.83 16.03
N ILE A 701 -13.63 -45.83 17.00
CA ILE A 701 -15.03 -46.23 16.83
C ILE A 701 -15.80 -45.31 15.86
N ASN A 702 -15.42 -44.03 15.73
CA ASN A 702 -16.12 -43.07 14.87
C ASN A 702 -15.89 -43.35 13.38
N ILE A 703 -14.77 -44.00 13.01
CA ILE A 703 -14.57 -44.53 11.65
C ILE A 703 -15.59 -45.63 11.35
N ALA A 704 -15.78 -46.58 12.29
CA ALA A 704 -16.77 -47.64 12.13
C ALA A 704 -18.22 -47.08 12.11
N ARG A 705 -18.52 -46.08 12.93
CA ARG A 705 -19.81 -45.37 12.90
C ARG A 705 -20.04 -44.63 11.58
N LEU A 706 -19.01 -44.04 10.99
CA LEU A 706 -19.10 -43.45 9.66
C LEU A 706 -19.43 -44.50 8.61
N VAL A 707 -18.71 -45.62 8.59
CA VAL A 707 -18.99 -46.73 7.66
C VAL A 707 -20.43 -47.24 7.82
N TYR A 708 -20.89 -47.40 9.06
CA TYR A 708 -22.27 -47.79 9.34
C TYR A 708 -23.29 -46.76 8.84
N LEU A 709 -23.03 -45.46 9.07
CA LEU A 709 -23.88 -44.36 8.62
C LEU A 709 -23.94 -44.33 7.08
N LEU A 710 -22.81 -44.47 6.40
CA LEU A 710 -22.70 -44.52 4.94
C LEU A 710 -23.41 -45.78 4.38
N ALA A 711 -23.21 -46.95 4.97
CA ALA A 711 -23.89 -48.16 4.49
C ALA A 711 -25.41 -48.08 4.66
N ARG A 712 -25.89 -47.51 5.77
CA ARG A 712 -27.32 -47.34 6.04
C ARG A 712 -28.01 -46.38 5.06
N LEU A 713 -27.24 -45.45 4.50
CA LEU A 713 -27.73 -44.44 3.57
C LEU A 713 -27.42 -44.79 2.12
N GLU A 714 -26.98 -46.01 1.82
CA GLU A 714 -26.81 -46.46 0.44
C GLU A 714 -28.16 -46.45 -0.32
N PRO A 715 -28.21 -45.94 -1.57
CA PRO A 715 -29.44 -45.93 -2.36
C PRO A 715 -30.03 -47.34 -2.50
N THR A 716 -31.35 -47.45 -2.41
CA THR A 716 -32.06 -48.74 -2.52
C THR A 716 -31.94 -49.31 -3.95
N GLY A 717 -32.32 -50.58 -4.12
CA GLY A 717 -32.23 -51.27 -5.42
C GLY A 717 -32.96 -50.57 -6.58
N GLU A 718 -33.97 -49.76 -6.29
CA GLU A 718 -34.80 -49.02 -7.26
C GLU A 718 -34.21 -47.68 -7.72
N ALA A 719 -33.11 -47.21 -7.08
CA ALA A 719 -32.45 -45.96 -7.46
C ALA A 719 -31.76 -46.06 -8.83
N LYS A 720 -31.66 -44.93 -9.54
CA LYS A 720 -31.00 -44.84 -10.85
C LYS A 720 -29.52 -45.23 -10.73
N GLU A 721 -28.96 -45.88 -11.75
CA GLU A 721 -27.56 -46.33 -11.76
C GLU A 721 -26.56 -45.17 -11.56
N GLU A 722 -26.90 -44.00 -12.11
CA GLU A 722 -26.11 -42.77 -11.94
C GLU A 722 -26.08 -42.30 -10.48
N GLU A 723 -27.18 -42.43 -9.74
CA GLU A 723 -27.28 -42.06 -8.33
C GLU A 723 -26.46 -43.02 -7.44
N LYS A 724 -26.54 -44.33 -7.74
CA LYS A 724 -25.71 -45.35 -7.08
C LYS A 724 -24.22 -45.09 -7.28
N SER A 725 -23.81 -44.79 -8.50
CA SER A 725 -22.42 -44.48 -8.81
C SER A 725 -21.92 -43.21 -8.10
N LYS A 726 -22.70 -42.11 -8.12
CA LYS A 726 -22.37 -40.86 -7.40
C LYS A 726 -22.25 -41.08 -5.90
N TYR A 727 -23.13 -41.90 -5.31
CA TYR A 727 -23.05 -42.23 -3.89
C TYR A 727 -21.84 -43.07 -3.53
N GLN A 728 -21.53 -44.09 -4.33
CA GLN A 728 -20.36 -44.94 -4.11
C GLN A 728 -19.06 -44.13 -4.13
N ASP A 729 -18.95 -43.18 -5.07
CA ASP A 729 -17.80 -42.27 -5.14
C ASP A 729 -17.72 -41.36 -3.89
N PHE A 730 -18.83 -40.71 -3.51
CA PHE A 730 -18.90 -39.90 -2.28
C PHE A 730 -18.55 -40.70 -1.02
N SER A 731 -19.14 -41.89 -0.85
CA SER A 731 -18.91 -42.76 0.29
C SER A 731 -17.45 -43.18 0.40
N LYS A 732 -16.82 -43.53 -0.74
CA LYS A 732 -15.41 -43.88 -0.79
C LYS A 732 -14.54 -42.68 -0.38
N GLN A 733 -14.81 -41.51 -0.93
CA GLN A 733 -14.09 -40.28 -0.58
C GLN A 733 -14.18 -39.94 0.91
N MET A 734 -15.38 -40.00 1.50
CA MET A 734 -15.57 -39.74 2.93
C MET A 734 -14.82 -40.75 3.81
N TYR A 735 -14.80 -42.02 3.42
CA TYR A 735 -14.04 -43.05 4.12
C TYR A 735 -12.52 -42.84 4.02
N ASP A 736 -12.03 -42.42 2.86
CA ASP A 736 -10.61 -42.15 2.67
C ASP A 736 -10.18 -40.90 3.47
N TRP A 737 -10.97 -39.82 3.41
CA TRP A 737 -10.64 -38.56 4.06
C TRP A 737 -10.63 -38.61 5.60
N ILE A 738 -11.48 -39.42 6.24
CA ILE A 738 -11.50 -39.47 7.72
C ILE A 738 -10.25 -40.12 8.31
N ARG A 739 -9.55 -40.96 7.53
CA ARG A 739 -8.42 -41.79 7.99
C ARG A 739 -7.14 -40.99 8.14
N GLU A 740 -6.89 -40.05 7.23
CA GLU A 740 -5.71 -39.20 7.25
C GLU A 740 -6.01 -37.87 7.96
N GLU A 741 -5.18 -37.47 8.93
CA GLU A 741 -5.44 -36.25 9.72
C GLU A 741 -5.53 -35.00 8.84
N LYS A 742 -4.66 -34.91 7.82
CA LYS A 742 -4.61 -33.79 6.89
C LYS A 742 -5.91 -33.67 6.09
N ASP A 743 -6.32 -34.76 5.42
CA ASP A 743 -7.56 -34.78 4.64
C ASP A 743 -8.79 -34.56 5.50
N ARG A 744 -8.79 -35.09 6.73
CA ARG A 744 -9.87 -34.89 7.69
C ARG A 744 -10.05 -33.42 8.03
N LYS A 745 -8.97 -32.71 8.37
CA LYS A 745 -9.01 -31.27 8.65
C LYS A 745 -9.54 -30.47 7.46
N GLN A 746 -9.04 -30.77 6.26
CA GLN A 746 -9.50 -30.12 5.03
C GLN A 746 -10.99 -30.40 4.74
N ALA A 747 -11.44 -31.64 4.96
CA ALA A 747 -12.83 -32.04 4.77
C ALA A 747 -13.76 -31.34 5.77
N ILE A 748 -13.35 -31.19 7.04
CA ILE A 748 -14.10 -30.43 8.05
C ILE A 748 -14.35 -28.99 7.58
N THR A 749 -13.30 -28.30 7.10
CA THR A 749 -13.44 -26.93 6.58
C THR A 749 -14.34 -26.88 5.34
N ALA A 750 -14.19 -27.81 4.40
CA ALA A 750 -15.06 -27.92 3.23
C ALA A 750 -16.54 -28.15 3.62
N MET A 751 -16.80 -28.99 4.64
CA MET A 751 -18.15 -29.20 5.18
C MET A 751 -18.71 -27.93 5.81
N TYR A 752 -17.93 -27.16 6.58
CA TYR A 752 -18.38 -25.87 7.13
C TYR A 752 -18.80 -24.90 6.02
N LEU A 753 -17.97 -24.74 5.01
CA LEU A 753 -18.26 -23.85 3.88
C LEU A 753 -19.56 -24.23 3.18
N TYR A 754 -19.79 -25.52 2.91
CA TYR A 754 -21.02 -25.99 2.27
C TYR A 754 -22.26 -25.81 3.17
N ILE A 755 -22.14 -26.14 4.46
CA ILE A 755 -23.22 -25.95 5.44
C ILE A 755 -23.61 -24.48 5.51
N TYR A 756 -22.63 -23.57 5.60
CA TYR A 756 -22.88 -22.13 5.65
C TYR A 756 -23.49 -21.61 4.35
N LEU A 757 -23.06 -22.12 3.20
CA LEU A 757 -23.60 -21.73 1.89
C LEU A 757 -25.05 -22.16 1.66
N THR A 758 -25.47 -23.29 2.23
CA THR A 758 -26.81 -23.86 2.01
C THR A 758 -27.78 -23.58 3.15
N ARG A 759 -27.34 -23.00 4.27
CA ARG A 759 -28.21 -22.67 5.39
C ARG A 759 -29.29 -21.68 4.95
N GLU A 760 -30.54 -22.07 5.15
CA GLU A 760 -31.68 -21.21 4.83
C GLU A 760 -31.68 -19.99 5.76
N LYS A 761 -32.11 -18.85 5.21
CA LYS A 761 -32.42 -17.68 6.02
C LYS A 761 -33.65 -18.05 6.85
N GLU A 762 -33.55 -17.94 8.18
CA GLU A 762 -34.75 -18.05 9.03
C GLU A 762 -35.76 -17.02 8.49
N ALA A 763 -36.96 -17.48 8.14
CA ALA A 763 -38.02 -16.58 7.73
C ALA A 763 -38.43 -15.79 8.98
N ASP A 764 -38.13 -14.48 8.97
CA ASP A 764 -38.54 -13.53 10.01
C ASP A 764 -40.07 -13.50 10.22
#